data_AF-A0A973L2M9-F1
#
_entry.id   AF-A0A973L2M9-F1
#
_cell.length_a   1.000
_cell.length_b   1.000
_cell.length_c   1.000
_cell.angle_alpha   90.00
_cell.angle_beta   90.00
_cell.angle_gamma   90.00
#
_symmetry.space_group_name_H-M   'P 1'
#
loop_
_entity.id
_entity.type
_entity.pdbx_description
1 polymer ?
#
loop_
_entity_poly.entity_id
_entity_poly.type
_entity_poly.pdbx_seq_one_letter_code
_entity_poly.pdbx_strand_id
1 'polypeptide(L)'
;MAGAAFGGTLVSAPGASAATSHVAASGSDVVAINPALFKGSAPGGPVGQDLSQILRNSSRYLATTWYPNTYKGVASDGYLNLDIPGAVPEQSFRLPGMAALSIATAVKLNDWDAGASGISADEAANRAATLVRSLAHRYYTNNSLAGVSTWGNGWQTPLWAFYTGQAAWLVWDKLSPAERDDVARMLATEADRLASGNDVYLTSDQAGAKLFQYDRGNTDVTPGDTKAEEDNYDAQLLGLAVAMMPNHPHAADWQRRNEDLLIAAAAMPQDLSNPNWVNGRQLSGWLQGYNLQADGTLQNHNILHPLYMTALDQSLQQAGTFALAGQCVPQASQLNVDKLYPALTNNKSFPYAPVPGNPAANVTPPITMANPIYQSPTDPAINYPQGNDWGKEFPAYYGSFDALVGVYNLAPGADTNADTHLQAELRLQSRFSTGQTYVPWNPQTTPADQAENSYVGAEQRVGQISAQAYMALYLNNLHPVCVDNSGTPRPPNVPAPQPTAVSRIAGQDRYTTGVAVSQRQWANIGGDNTQRAQADAVVLARGDNFPDALAGVPLAKRDRGPLLLTESASLNGATKNEILRILPKGKTVYILGGNVAVSPTVESQLRNLGYNVQRFGGTDRYATALDIANRGMGAPHQVIVATGLNFPDALAAGPLAAGEGNAILLSNGKTLDPSTKAYIQAAQKKADGSADANFHINAVGGDAVKAVAGFKANPLWGADRYATAVAVAKQFATDMPVTQFGVATGMQFADALTGGAFMANAGQPLILTDPAGLSPADVPMLATMHNQISAISLFGGPAAIKQVVMDQITRAVGGVER
;
A
#
# COMPACT_ATOMS: atom_id res chain seq x y z
N MET A 1 7.81 -42.45 -22.35
CA MET A 1 8.87 -42.10 -23.31
C MET A 1 8.37 -40.97 -24.20
N ALA A 2 8.76 -39.74 -23.84
CA ALA A 2 8.89 -38.55 -24.70
C ALA A 2 9.33 -37.44 -23.73
N GLY A 3 10.58 -37.55 -23.25
CA GLY A 3 11.22 -36.45 -22.57
C GLY A 3 11.54 -35.40 -23.62
N ALA A 4 10.93 -34.22 -23.50
CA ALA A 4 11.42 -33.04 -24.18
C ALA A 4 12.69 -32.60 -23.45
N ALA A 5 13.79 -33.25 -23.79
CA ALA A 5 15.11 -32.71 -23.61
C ALA A 5 15.18 -31.41 -24.41
N PHE A 6 15.16 -30.26 -23.73
CA PHE A 6 15.85 -29.09 -24.26
C PHE A 6 17.34 -29.33 -24.02
N GLY A 7 17.92 -30.13 -24.91
CA GLY A 7 19.35 -30.17 -25.14
C GLY A 7 19.78 -28.84 -25.75
N GLY A 8 19.88 -27.80 -24.92
CA GLY A 8 20.89 -26.78 -25.12
C GLY A 8 22.21 -27.42 -24.74
N THR A 9 23.02 -27.80 -25.72
CA THR A 9 24.44 -28.07 -25.48
C THR A 9 24.99 -26.96 -24.60
N LEU A 10 25.53 -27.32 -23.43
CA LEU A 10 26.44 -26.48 -22.68
C LEU A 10 27.46 -25.94 -23.66
N VAL A 11 27.29 -24.69 -24.08
CA VAL A 11 28.39 -23.93 -24.65
C VAL A 11 29.39 -23.86 -23.50
N SER A 12 30.55 -24.49 -23.72
CA SER A 12 31.73 -24.32 -22.87
C SER A 12 31.83 -22.87 -22.41
N ALA A 13 31.99 -22.64 -21.11
CA ALA A 13 32.14 -21.32 -20.52
C ALA A 13 32.93 -20.40 -21.47
N PRO A 14 32.31 -19.37 -22.07
CA PRO A 14 33.06 -18.40 -22.83
C PRO A 14 34.08 -17.80 -21.88
N GLY A 15 35.35 -17.79 -22.29
CA GLY A 15 36.44 -17.25 -21.47
C GLY A 15 36.05 -15.89 -20.92
N ALA A 16 36.34 -15.69 -19.63
CA ALA A 16 36.16 -14.44 -18.90
C ALA A 16 36.51 -13.25 -19.81
N SER A 17 35.49 -12.52 -20.27
CA SER A 17 35.71 -11.33 -21.10
C SER A 17 34.90 -10.17 -20.53
N ALA A 18 35.62 -9.08 -20.27
CA ALA A 18 35.25 -7.82 -19.64
C ALA A 18 34.90 -7.91 -18.15
N ALA A 19 35.93 -7.73 -17.31
CA ALA A 19 35.78 -7.42 -15.90
C ALA A 19 34.97 -6.12 -15.74
N THR A 20 33.67 -6.24 -15.50
CA THR A 20 32.95 -5.25 -14.71
C THR A 20 33.60 -5.25 -13.32
N SER A 21 33.84 -4.08 -12.74
CA SER A 21 34.45 -3.97 -11.43
C SER A 21 33.48 -4.49 -10.37
N HIS A 22 33.50 -5.80 -10.09
CA HIS A 22 32.79 -6.36 -8.95
C HIS A 22 33.38 -5.75 -7.68
N VAL A 23 32.56 -4.97 -6.96
CA VAL A 23 32.87 -4.60 -5.59
C VAL A 23 32.65 -5.85 -4.74
N ALA A 24 33.65 -6.24 -3.96
CA ALA A 24 33.55 -7.43 -3.14
C ALA A 24 32.51 -7.21 -2.02
N ALA A 25 31.45 -8.01 -2.01
CA ALA A 25 30.49 -8.06 -0.91
C ALA A 25 31.00 -8.98 0.22
N SER A 26 30.68 -8.60 1.45
CA SER A 26 30.99 -9.32 2.69
C SER A 26 29.71 -9.55 3.49
N GLY A 27 29.70 -10.58 4.33
CA GLY A 27 28.66 -10.78 5.34
C GLY A 27 28.51 -9.60 6.31
N SER A 28 29.47 -8.67 6.37
CA SER A 28 29.35 -7.41 7.12
C SER A 28 28.50 -6.34 6.42
N ASP A 29 28.27 -6.48 5.11
CA ASP A 29 27.35 -5.59 4.36
C ASP A 29 25.88 -5.96 4.60
N VAL A 30 25.61 -7.15 5.14
CA VAL A 30 24.26 -7.66 5.40
C VAL A 30 23.68 -7.05 6.68
N VAL A 31 22.52 -6.41 6.57
CA VAL A 31 21.80 -5.88 7.73
C VAL A 31 21.13 -7.01 8.51
N ALA A 32 21.24 -6.94 9.84
CA ALA A 32 20.58 -7.91 10.71
C ALA A 32 19.06 -7.69 10.73
N ILE A 33 18.29 -8.77 10.66
CA ILE A 33 16.84 -8.71 10.85
C ILE A 33 16.55 -8.30 12.29
N ASN A 34 15.64 -7.34 12.47
CA ASN A 34 15.19 -6.93 13.80
C ASN A 34 14.54 -8.13 14.54
N PRO A 35 15.10 -8.61 15.66
CA PRO A 35 14.55 -9.76 16.39
C PRO A 35 13.13 -9.54 16.93
N ALA A 36 12.70 -8.28 17.08
CA ALA A 36 11.34 -7.96 17.51
C ALA A 36 10.28 -8.44 16.50
N LEU A 37 10.63 -8.56 15.21
CA LEU A 37 9.74 -9.07 14.18
C LEU A 37 9.31 -10.51 14.46
N PHE A 38 10.08 -11.31 15.20
CA PHE A 38 9.79 -12.73 15.44
C PHE A 38 9.10 -13.01 16.78
N LYS A 39 8.63 -11.97 17.48
CA LYS A 39 7.96 -12.10 18.78
C LYS A 39 6.43 -12.08 18.67
N GLY A 40 5.89 -12.04 17.45
CA GLY A 40 4.46 -12.07 17.18
C GLY A 40 3.82 -13.45 17.35
N SER A 41 2.49 -13.46 17.49
CA SER A 41 1.70 -14.68 17.40
C SER A 41 1.54 -15.12 15.94
N ALA A 42 1.33 -16.42 15.73
CA ALA A 42 0.92 -16.94 14.42
C ALA A 42 -0.31 -16.17 13.88
N PRO A 43 -0.41 -15.96 12.55
CA PRO A 43 -1.57 -15.36 11.92
C PRO A 43 -2.88 -16.02 12.36
N GLY A 44 -3.86 -15.20 12.75
CA GLY A 44 -5.21 -15.65 13.00
C GLY A 44 -6.02 -15.88 11.71
N GLY A 45 -7.24 -16.39 11.86
CA GLY A 45 -8.15 -16.65 10.74
C GLY A 45 -7.84 -17.94 9.95
N PRO A 46 -8.76 -18.39 9.08
CA PRO A 46 -8.64 -19.67 8.38
C PRO A 46 -7.39 -19.77 7.49
N VAL A 47 -7.17 -18.77 6.62
CA VAL A 47 -6.00 -18.73 5.71
C VAL A 47 -4.67 -18.81 6.47
N GLY A 48 -4.55 -18.09 7.59
CA GLY A 48 -3.34 -18.11 8.42
C GLY A 48 -3.09 -19.45 9.10
N GLN A 49 -4.16 -20.10 9.58
CA GLN A 49 -4.10 -21.43 10.18
C GLN A 49 -3.71 -22.49 9.14
N ASP A 50 -4.26 -22.39 7.93
CA ASP A 50 -4.01 -23.36 6.87
C ASP A 50 -2.59 -23.24 6.33
N LEU A 51 -2.10 -22.03 6.05
CA LEU A 51 -0.72 -21.80 5.65
C LEU A 51 0.29 -22.28 6.71
N SER A 52 0.00 -22.02 7.99
CA SER A 52 0.80 -22.52 9.11
C SER A 52 0.86 -24.05 9.11
N GLN A 53 -0.30 -24.70 8.96
CA GLN A 53 -0.38 -26.16 8.98
C GLN A 53 0.30 -26.81 7.76
N ILE A 54 0.15 -26.23 6.57
CA ILE A 54 0.84 -26.68 5.35
C ILE A 54 2.34 -26.53 5.52
N LEU A 55 2.82 -25.38 6.00
CA LEU A 55 4.24 -25.12 6.26
C LEU A 55 4.80 -26.11 7.28
N ARG A 56 4.09 -26.39 8.38
CA ARG A 56 4.48 -27.40 9.37
C ARG A 56 4.63 -28.79 8.76
N ASN A 57 3.67 -29.22 7.95
CA ASN A 57 3.69 -30.52 7.31
C ASN A 57 4.86 -30.65 6.32
N SER A 58 5.01 -29.66 5.42
CA SER A 58 6.06 -29.65 4.41
C SER A 58 7.45 -29.54 5.04
N SER A 59 7.66 -28.60 5.97
CA SER A 59 8.96 -28.40 6.61
C SER A 59 9.37 -29.62 7.46
N ARG A 60 8.41 -30.29 8.13
CA ARG A 60 8.64 -31.59 8.77
C ARG A 60 9.12 -32.61 7.76
N TYR A 61 8.35 -32.89 6.70
CA TYR A 61 8.72 -33.87 5.67
C TYR A 61 10.11 -33.59 5.10
N LEU A 62 10.37 -32.32 4.76
CA LEU A 62 11.62 -31.88 4.17
C LEU A 62 12.81 -32.11 5.11
N ALA A 63 12.65 -31.78 6.39
CA ALA A 63 13.71 -31.97 7.37
C ALA A 63 13.89 -33.44 7.76
N THR A 64 12.81 -34.19 8.01
CA THR A 64 12.88 -35.51 8.69
C THR A 64 12.90 -36.69 7.73
N THR A 65 12.44 -36.51 6.50
CA THR A 65 12.32 -37.60 5.52
C THR A 65 13.15 -37.31 4.29
N TRP A 66 12.91 -36.19 3.61
CA TRP A 66 13.65 -35.86 2.38
C TRP A 66 15.14 -35.64 2.65
N TYR A 67 15.50 -34.76 3.59
CA TYR A 67 16.91 -34.44 3.88
C TYR A 67 17.78 -35.67 4.19
N PRO A 68 17.44 -36.57 5.14
CA PRO A 68 18.27 -37.74 5.43
C PRO A 68 18.24 -38.80 4.31
N ASN A 69 17.22 -38.80 3.45
CA ASN A 69 17.19 -39.68 2.28
C ASN A 69 18.09 -39.16 1.16
N THR A 70 18.15 -37.84 0.97
CA THR A 70 18.97 -37.17 -0.04
C THR A 70 20.44 -37.09 0.36
N TYR A 71 20.72 -36.67 1.59
CA TYR A 71 22.09 -36.40 2.06
C TYR A 71 22.50 -37.36 3.18
N LYS A 72 23.61 -38.08 2.98
CA LYS A 72 24.15 -39.05 3.95
C LYS A 72 25.24 -38.49 4.87
N GLY A 73 25.68 -37.26 4.62
CA GLY A 73 26.72 -36.58 5.38
C GLY A 73 27.33 -35.44 4.57
N VAL A 74 28.33 -34.78 5.16
CA VAL A 74 29.16 -33.78 4.48
C VAL A 74 30.40 -34.44 3.87
N ALA A 75 30.93 -33.85 2.81
CA ALA A 75 32.23 -34.21 2.25
C ALA A 75 33.38 -33.79 3.20
N SER A 76 34.60 -34.14 2.83
CA SER A 76 35.80 -33.86 3.65
C SER A 76 36.09 -32.39 3.87
N ASP A 77 35.56 -31.52 3.01
CA ASP A 77 35.63 -30.06 3.14
C ASP A 77 34.56 -29.48 4.08
N GLY A 78 33.71 -30.32 4.67
CA GLY A 78 32.70 -29.93 5.64
C GLY A 78 31.38 -29.44 5.03
N TYR A 79 31.20 -29.55 3.72
CA TYR A 79 29.97 -29.16 3.00
C TYR A 79 29.29 -30.35 2.34
N LEU A 80 27.99 -30.25 2.07
CA LEU A 80 27.26 -31.30 1.35
C LEU A 80 27.84 -31.49 -0.06
N ASN A 81 27.84 -32.74 -0.54
CA ASN A 81 27.86 -32.99 -1.98
C ASN A 81 26.44 -32.73 -2.50
N LEU A 82 26.31 -31.77 -3.41
CA LEU A 82 25.02 -31.38 -3.96
C LEU A 82 24.51 -32.36 -5.03
N ASP A 83 25.37 -33.22 -5.59
CA ASP A 83 24.97 -34.17 -6.62
C ASP A 83 23.89 -35.14 -6.09
N ILE A 84 22.66 -35.00 -6.59
CA ILE A 84 21.55 -35.91 -6.27
C ILE A 84 21.52 -37.03 -7.33
N PRO A 85 21.66 -38.32 -6.95
CA PRO A 85 21.68 -39.42 -7.92
C PRO A 85 20.43 -39.45 -8.81
N GLY A 86 20.61 -39.47 -10.12
CA GLY A 86 19.52 -39.50 -11.11
C GLY A 86 18.84 -38.16 -11.37
N ALA A 87 19.27 -37.10 -10.70
CA ALA A 87 18.78 -35.74 -10.91
C ALA A 87 19.52 -35.05 -12.06
N VAL A 88 18.83 -34.15 -12.77
CA VAL A 88 19.51 -33.22 -13.69
C VAL A 88 20.24 -32.13 -12.87
N PRO A 89 21.32 -31.52 -13.39
CA PRO A 89 22.16 -30.60 -12.61
C PRO A 89 21.41 -29.51 -11.84
N GLU A 90 20.35 -28.95 -12.43
CA GLU A 90 19.52 -27.89 -11.83
C GLU A 90 18.85 -28.30 -10.51
N GLN A 91 18.46 -29.57 -10.38
CA GLN A 91 17.79 -30.10 -9.19
C GLN A 91 18.73 -30.19 -7.98
N SER A 92 20.04 -30.31 -8.21
CA SER A 92 21.06 -30.39 -7.17
C SER A 92 21.20 -29.11 -6.34
N PHE A 93 20.77 -27.95 -6.88
CA PHE A 93 20.79 -26.68 -6.15
C PHE A 93 19.41 -26.05 -5.95
N ARG A 94 18.45 -26.27 -6.86
CA ARG A 94 17.07 -25.81 -6.67
C ARG A 94 16.38 -26.44 -5.45
N LEU A 95 16.37 -27.78 -5.38
CA LEU A 95 15.65 -28.52 -4.34
C LEU A 95 16.13 -28.19 -2.93
N PRO A 96 17.44 -28.22 -2.62
CA PRO A 96 17.92 -27.84 -1.30
C PRO A 96 17.67 -26.37 -0.95
N GLY A 97 17.67 -25.44 -1.91
CA GLY A 97 17.37 -24.03 -1.65
C GLY A 97 15.93 -23.82 -1.19
N MET A 98 14.96 -24.40 -1.92
CA MET A 98 13.54 -24.37 -1.53
C MET A 98 13.30 -25.08 -0.19
N ALA A 99 13.95 -26.23 0.03
CA ALA A 99 13.83 -26.96 1.29
C ALA A 99 14.37 -26.15 2.48
N ALA A 100 15.53 -25.50 2.29
CA ALA A 100 16.13 -24.66 3.32
C ALA A 100 15.21 -23.49 3.70
N LEU A 101 14.59 -22.81 2.72
CA LEU A 101 13.68 -21.70 2.97
C LEU A 101 12.44 -22.14 3.75
N SER A 102 11.86 -23.29 3.40
CA SER A 102 10.71 -23.86 4.11
C SER A 102 11.04 -24.15 5.59
N ILE A 103 12.15 -24.86 5.84
CA ILE A 103 12.57 -25.24 7.20
C ILE A 103 12.97 -24.00 8.01
N ALA A 104 13.75 -23.10 7.42
CA ALA A 104 14.21 -21.87 8.08
C ALA A 104 13.03 -20.99 8.51
N THR A 105 12.02 -20.84 7.65
CA THR A 105 10.82 -20.04 7.95
C THR A 105 10.02 -20.65 9.09
N ALA A 106 9.74 -21.96 9.04
CA ALA A 106 9.00 -22.65 10.09
C ALA A 106 9.67 -22.50 11.46
N VAL A 107 11.00 -22.65 11.53
CA VAL A 107 11.73 -22.45 12.78
C VAL A 107 11.75 -20.98 13.21
N LYS A 108 12.05 -20.06 12.29
CA LYS A 108 12.24 -18.64 12.64
C LYS A 108 10.96 -17.95 13.11
N LEU A 109 9.82 -18.33 12.55
CA LEU A 109 8.51 -17.82 12.93
C LEU A 109 7.88 -18.59 14.12
N ASN A 110 8.66 -19.45 14.79
CA ASN A 110 8.22 -20.27 15.91
C ASN A 110 7.01 -21.15 15.57
N ASP A 111 6.99 -21.66 14.35
CA ASP A 111 5.92 -22.52 13.82
C ASP A 111 6.34 -24.00 13.74
N TRP A 112 7.57 -24.34 14.16
CA TRP A 112 8.09 -25.70 14.17
C TRP A 112 7.47 -26.58 15.26
N ASP A 113 6.91 -27.73 14.89
CA ASP A 113 6.41 -28.73 15.83
C ASP A 113 7.45 -29.83 16.11
N ALA A 114 8.16 -29.69 17.23
CA ALA A 114 9.17 -30.66 17.67
C ALA A 114 8.56 -32.03 18.07
N GLY A 115 7.32 -32.04 18.58
CA GLY A 115 6.64 -33.26 19.00
C GLY A 115 6.25 -34.12 17.80
N ALA A 116 5.70 -33.49 16.76
CA ALA A 116 5.31 -34.18 15.54
C ALA A 116 6.51 -34.54 14.63
N SER A 117 7.60 -33.76 14.65
CA SER A 117 8.78 -34.01 13.83
C SER A 117 9.79 -34.98 14.45
N GLY A 118 9.79 -35.12 15.78
CA GLY A 118 10.78 -35.95 16.48
C GLY A 118 12.20 -35.34 16.52
N ILE A 119 12.39 -34.11 16.04
CA ILE A 119 13.65 -33.37 16.12
C ILE A 119 13.40 -31.95 16.66
N SER A 120 14.39 -31.40 17.35
CA SER A 120 14.29 -30.04 17.91
C SER A 120 14.27 -28.97 16.82
N ALA A 121 13.72 -27.79 17.12
CA ALA A 121 13.80 -26.63 16.23
C ALA A 121 15.26 -26.22 15.94
N ASP A 122 16.17 -26.38 16.91
CA ASP A 122 17.61 -26.10 16.71
C ASP A 122 18.24 -27.08 15.72
N GLU A 123 17.92 -28.38 15.82
CA GLU A 123 18.37 -29.38 14.87
C GLU A 123 17.83 -29.12 13.46
N ALA A 124 16.55 -28.76 13.34
CA ALA A 124 15.95 -28.35 12.07
C ALA A 124 16.63 -27.11 11.48
N ALA A 125 16.91 -26.09 12.29
CA ALA A 125 17.68 -24.91 11.88
C ALA A 125 19.10 -25.26 11.43
N ASN A 126 19.78 -26.20 12.11
CA ASN A 126 21.11 -26.66 11.71
C ASN A 126 21.09 -27.43 10.38
N ARG A 127 20.00 -28.17 10.07
CA ARG A 127 19.80 -28.79 8.75
C ARG A 127 19.61 -27.72 7.67
N ALA A 128 18.77 -26.71 7.91
CA ALA A 128 18.60 -25.59 7.00
C ALA A 128 19.90 -24.82 6.76
N ALA A 129 20.64 -24.50 7.83
CA ALA A 129 21.95 -23.85 7.75
C ALA A 129 22.97 -24.70 6.98
N THR A 130 22.93 -26.03 7.12
CA THR A 130 23.80 -26.94 6.37
C THR A 130 23.48 -26.95 4.87
N LEU A 131 22.20 -26.88 4.49
CA LEU A 131 21.81 -26.72 3.09
C LEU A 131 22.32 -25.38 2.54
N VAL A 132 22.02 -24.28 3.25
CA VAL A 132 22.42 -22.92 2.87
C VAL A 132 23.93 -22.79 2.70
N ARG A 133 24.70 -23.17 3.74
CA ARG A 133 26.16 -22.99 3.73
C ARG A 133 26.81 -23.84 2.64
N SER A 134 26.25 -25.01 2.33
CA SER A 134 26.73 -25.85 1.22
C SER A 134 26.38 -25.24 -0.14
N LEU A 135 25.18 -24.70 -0.32
CA LEU A 135 24.78 -24.04 -1.57
C LEU A 135 25.63 -22.80 -1.84
N ALA A 136 25.75 -21.92 -0.85
CA ALA A 136 26.57 -20.72 -0.96
C ALA A 136 28.04 -21.07 -1.19
N HIS A 137 28.58 -22.04 -0.46
CA HIS A 137 29.97 -22.47 -0.66
C HIS A 137 30.19 -23.06 -2.05
N ARG A 138 29.26 -23.87 -2.59
CA ARG A 138 29.38 -24.51 -3.92
C ARG A 138 29.04 -23.58 -5.09
N TYR A 139 28.69 -22.32 -4.83
CA TYR A 139 28.50 -21.32 -5.87
C TYR A 139 29.84 -21.02 -6.58
N TYR A 140 29.82 -20.83 -7.89
CA TYR A 140 31.03 -20.87 -8.72
C TYR A 140 32.10 -19.83 -8.38
N THR A 141 31.73 -18.70 -7.76
CA THR A 141 32.70 -17.69 -7.31
C THR A 141 33.28 -17.99 -5.93
N ASN A 142 32.65 -18.88 -5.16
CA ASN A 142 33.07 -19.23 -3.79
C ASN A 142 33.89 -20.53 -3.73
N ASN A 143 33.84 -21.38 -4.76
CA ASN A 143 34.57 -22.65 -4.80
C ASN A 143 35.44 -22.80 -6.05
N SER A 144 36.75 -23.00 -5.82
CA SER A 144 37.75 -23.28 -6.85
C SER A 144 38.35 -24.69 -6.78
N LEU A 145 37.77 -25.59 -5.96
CA LEU A 145 38.26 -26.96 -5.77
C LEU A 145 38.04 -27.79 -7.05
N ALA A 146 39.13 -28.36 -7.57
CA ALA A 146 39.09 -29.22 -8.74
C ALA A 146 38.27 -30.50 -8.45
N GLY A 147 37.38 -30.87 -9.38
CA GLY A 147 36.58 -32.10 -9.31
C GLY A 147 35.31 -32.01 -8.46
N VAL A 148 34.94 -30.82 -7.99
CA VAL A 148 33.67 -30.55 -7.29
C VAL A 148 32.72 -29.81 -8.23
N SER A 149 31.47 -30.28 -8.34
CA SER A 149 30.41 -29.59 -9.08
C SER A 149 30.11 -28.22 -8.46
N THR A 150 30.16 -27.17 -9.27
CA THR A 150 29.73 -25.81 -8.90
C THR A 150 28.47 -25.39 -9.65
N TRP A 151 27.80 -24.32 -9.18
CA TRP A 151 26.59 -23.78 -9.80
C TRP A 151 26.57 -22.24 -9.77
N GLY A 152 25.69 -21.63 -10.55
CA GLY A 152 25.57 -20.16 -10.70
C GLY A 152 25.85 -19.67 -12.12
N ASN A 153 25.66 -18.37 -12.36
CA ASN A 153 25.91 -17.73 -13.66
C ASN A 153 25.09 -18.34 -14.82
N GLY A 154 23.80 -18.57 -14.58
CA GLY A 154 22.89 -19.14 -15.57
C GLY A 154 21.47 -18.59 -15.46
N TRP A 155 20.65 -18.93 -16.45
CA TRP A 155 19.29 -18.40 -16.64
C TRP A 155 18.42 -18.39 -15.37
N GLN A 156 18.23 -19.53 -14.69
CA GLN A 156 17.40 -19.62 -13.48
C GLN A 156 18.19 -19.47 -12.16
N THR A 157 19.50 -19.25 -12.24
CA THR A 157 20.33 -19.21 -11.04
C THR A 157 19.99 -18.08 -10.06
N PRO A 158 19.48 -16.91 -10.49
CA PRO A 158 18.95 -15.89 -9.58
C PRO A 158 17.85 -16.40 -8.65
N LEU A 159 16.92 -17.20 -9.15
CA LEU A 159 15.82 -17.74 -8.35
C LEU A 159 16.33 -18.66 -7.24
N TRP A 160 17.29 -19.53 -7.57
CA TRP A 160 17.84 -20.48 -6.60
C TRP A 160 18.76 -19.77 -5.58
N ALA A 161 19.49 -18.76 -6.02
CA ALA A 161 20.26 -17.88 -5.14
C ALA A 161 19.33 -17.09 -4.19
N PHE A 162 18.17 -16.63 -4.67
CA PHE A 162 17.17 -15.99 -3.85
C PHE A 162 16.67 -16.90 -2.71
N TYR A 163 16.24 -18.14 -3.01
CA TYR A 163 15.79 -19.06 -1.95
C TYR A 163 16.89 -19.34 -0.93
N THR A 164 18.11 -19.55 -1.41
CA THR A 164 19.28 -19.79 -0.56
C THR A 164 19.58 -18.59 0.32
N GLY A 165 19.57 -17.37 -0.23
CA GLY A 165 19.84 -16.13 0.49
C GLY A 165 18.76 -15.78 1.51
N GLN A 166 17.49 -15.93 1.16
CA GLN A 166 16.39 -15.66 2.08
C GLN A 166 16.41 -16.66 3.25
N ALA A 167 16.65 -17.95 2.97
CA ALA A 167 16.86 -18.96 4.00
C ALA A 167 18.07 -18.61 4.90
N ALA A 168 19.19 -18.21 4.29
CA ALA A 168 20.40 -17.80 5.00
C ALA A 168 20.14 -16.67 5.99
N TRP A 169 19.39 -15.65 5.58
CA TRP A 169 19.10 -14.49 6.41
C TRP A 169 18.27 -14.86 7.65
N LEU A 170 17.36 -15.83 7.53
CA LEU A 170 16.56 -16.34 8.64
C LEU A 170 17.40 -17.16 9.65
N VAL A 171 18.42 -17.89 9.18
CA VAL A 171 19.36 -18.68 10.02
C VAL A 171 20.75 -18.06 10.15
N TRP A 172 20.85 -16.73 9.99
CA TRP A 172 22.14 -16.02 9.89
C TRP A 172 23.06 -16.25 11.09
N ASP A 173 22.48 -16.42 12.28
CA ASP A 173 23.17 -16.71 13.54
C ASP A 173 23.85 -18.09 13.57
N LYS A 174 23.45 -19.01 12.68
CA LYS A 174 24.02 -20.35 12.53
C LYS A 174 25.20 -20.42 11.55
N LEU A 175 25.43 -19.36 10.79
CA LEU A 175 26.51 -19.29 9.80
C LEU A 175 27.78 -18.69 10.40
N SER A 176 28.93 -19.28 10.10
CA SER A 176 30.24 -18.69 10.41
C SER A 176 30.51 -17.43 9.58
N PRO A 177 31.46 -16.56 9.97
CA PRO A 177 31.80 -15.37 9.19
C PRO A 177 32.13 -15.68 7.72
N ALA A 178 32.90 -16.73 7.45
CA ALA A 178 33.26 -17.13 6.08
C ALA A 178 32.04 -17.58 5.27
N GLU A 179 31.11 -18.32 5.89
CA GLU A 179 29.88 -18.75 5.23
C GLU A 179 28.91 -17.57 4.99
N ARG A 180 28.91 -16.57 5.87
CA ARG A 180 28.17 -15.31 5.63
C ARG A 180 28.75 -14.52 4.46
N ASP A 181 30.08 -14.49 4.34
CA ASP A 181 30.74 -13.89 3.18
C ASP A 181 30.42 -14.66 1.89
N ASP A 182 30.35 -15.99 1.92
CA ASP A 182 29.92 -16.80 0.76
C ASP A 182 28.51 -16.42 0.30
N VAL A 183 27.55 -16.27 1.23
CA VAL A 183 26.17 -15.87 0.90
C VAL A 183 26.14 -14.46 0.31
N ALA A 184 26.82 -13.49 0.92
CA ALA A 184 26.85 -12.12 0.44
C ALA A 184 27.44 -12.02 -0.97
N ARG A 185 28.56 -12.72 -1.22
CA ARG A 185 29.18 -12.78 -2.56
C ARG A 185 28.26 -13.41 -3.59
N MET A 186 27.57 -14.51 -3.26
CA MET A 186 26.64 -15.18 -4.17
C MET A 186 25.53 -14.23 -4.62
N LEU A 187 24.88 -13.54 -3.66
CA LEU A 187 23.79 -12.61 -3.95
C LEU A 187 24.28 -11.38 -4.73
N ALA A 188 25.39 -10.77 -4.33
CA ALA A 188 25.95 -9.62 -5.02
C ALA A 188 26.40 -9.97 -6.44
N THR A 189 26.96 -11.17 -6.67
CA THR A 189 27.38 -11.62 -8.01
C THR A 189 26.19 -11.74 -8.95
N GLU A 190 25.11 -12.41 -8.53
CA GLU A 190 23.90 -12.50 -9.37
C GLU A 190 23.22 -11.13 -9.54
N ALA A 191 23.14 -10.31 -8.49
CA ALA A 191 22.53 -8.97 -8.56
C ALA A 191 23.31 -8.04 -9.51
N ASP A 192 24.64 -8.04 -9.44
CA ASP A 192 25.51 -7.32 -10.37
C ASP A 192 25.31 -7.83 -11.80
N ARG A 193 25.24 -9.15 -12.02
CA ARG A 193 25.00 -9.73 -13.35
C ARG A 193 23.68 -9.25 -13.96
N LEU A 194 22.63 -9.15 -13.14
CA LEU A 194 21.32 -8.64 -13.56
C LEU A 194 21.32 -7.12 -13.79
N ALA A 195 22.14 -6.36 -13.05
CA ALA A 195 22.20 -4.90 -13.16
C ALA A 195 23.18 -4.38 -14.22
N SER A 196 24.29 -5.09 -14.51
CA SER A 196 25.37 -4.62 -15.40
C SER A 196 25.27 -5.05 -16.87
N GLY A 197 24.32 -5.94 -17.20
CA GLY A 197 23.94 -6.25 -18.59
C GLY A 197 24.80 -7.31 -19.32
N ASN A 198 24.13 -8.36 -19.80
CA ASN A 198 24.30 -9.06 -21.08
C ASN A 198 23.47 -10.37 -21.11
N ASP A 199 23.10 -10.94 -19.96
CA ASP A 199 22.27 -12.14 -19.88
C ASP A 199 20.77 -11.84 -19.67
N VAL A 200 20.42 -10.59 -19.35
CA VAL A 200 19.03 -10.11 -19.22
C VAL A 200 18.97 -8.69 -19.79
N TYR A 201 18.73 -8.56 -21.10
CA TYR A 201 18.89 -7.30 -21.83
C TYR A 201 17.80 -6.24 -21.48
N LEU A 202 18.21 -5.05 -21.04
CA LEU A 202 17.54 -3.78 -21.37
C LEU A 202 18.57 -2.74 -21.84
N THR A 203 18.18 -2.04 -22.91
CA THR A 203 18.87 -1.11 -23.83
C THR A 203 20.02 -0.28 -23.26
N SER A 204 21.07 0.07 -24.03
CA SER A 204 21.04 0.73 -25.35
C SER A 204 21.22 -0.24 -26.53
N ASP A 205 20.14 -0.44 -27.29
CA ASP A 205 19.97 -1.20 -28.57
C ASP A 205 20.97 -2.35 -28.90
N GLN A 206 20.51 -3.59 -29.12
CA GLN A 206 19.57 -3.96 -30.20
C GLN A 206 18.57 -5.03 -29.75
N ALA A 207 17.28 -4.74 -29.98
CA ALA A 207 16.09 -5.55 -29.73
C ALA A 207 15.61 -5.66 -28.26
N GLY A 208 15.20 -4.55 -27.64
CA GLY A 208 14.47 -4.49 -26.35
C GLY A 208 13.15 -5.28 -26.25
N ALA A 209 12.91 -6.20 -27.19
CA ALA A 209 11.84 -7.19 -27.30
C ALA A 209 11.94 -8.36 -26.31
N LYS A 210 12.99 -8.49 -25.51
CA LYS A 210 13.20 -9.68 -24.67
C LYS A 210 12.63 -9.58 -23.25
N LEU A 211 12.10 -8.43 -22.83
CA LEU A 211 11.31 -8.33 -21.60
C LEU A 211 9.80 -8.38 -21.86
N PHE A 212 9.41 -8.29 -23.14
CA PHE A 212 8.02 -8.08 -23.50
C PHE A 212 7.59 -9.09 -24.54
N GLN A 213 6.43 -9.72 -24.37
CA GLN A 213 5.81 -10.46 -25.46
C GLN A 213 5.46 -9.52 -26.62
N TYR A 214 4.91 -8.35 -26.30
CA TYR A 214 4.47 -7.39 -27.30
C TYR A 214 5.24 -6.09 -27.20
N ASP A 215 5.73 -5.59 -28.32
CA ASP A 215 6.32 -4.25 -28.38
C ASP A 215 5.25 -3.14 -28.32
N ARG A 216 5.70 -1.88 -28.24
CA ARG A 216 4.82 -0.70 -28.22
C ARG A 216 3.94 -0.56 -29.49
N GLY A 217 4.35 -1.16 -30.60
CA GLY A 217 3.60 -1.23 -31.85
C GLY A 217 2.59 -2.38 -31.90
N ASN A 218 2.46 -3.15 -30.81
CA ASN A 218 1.62 -4.35 -30.70
C ASN A 218 2.09 -5.52 -31.59
N THR A 219 3.39 -5.57 -31.89
CA THR A 219 4.03 -6.71 -32.56
C THR A 219 4.39 -7.75 -31.53
N ASP A 220 4.00 -9.01 -31.75
CA ASP A 220 4.46 -10.14 -30.93
C ASP A 220 5.92 -10.44 -31.27
N VAL A 221 6.83 -10.21 -30.32
CA VAL A 221 8.27 -10.30 -30.49
C VAL A 221 8.88 -11.50 -29.77
N THR A 222 8.15 -12.12 -28.82
CA THR A 222 8.46 -13.43 -28.24
C THR A 222 7.20 -14.32 -28.22
N PRO A 223 6.78 -14.85 -29.38
CA PRO A 223 5.50 -15.55 -29.49
C PRO A 223 5.33 -16.70 -28.50
N GLY A 224 4.26 -16.59 -27.68
CA GLY A 224 3.88 -17.60 -26.69
C GLY A 224 4.75 -17.64 -25.44
N ASP A 225 5.58 -16.63 -25.23
CA ASP A 225 6.56 -16.55 -24.15
C ASP A 225 6.54 -15.13 -23.57
N THR A 226 5.83 -14.95 -22.46
CA THR A 226 5.59 -13.63 -21.87
C THR A 226 6.76 -13.04 -21.13
N LYS A 227 7.84 -13.77 -20.88
CA LYS A 227 8.97 -13.28 -20.07
C LYS A 227 8.62 -12.89 -18.63
N ALA A 228 7.34 -12.90 -18.26
CA ALA A 228 6.82 -12.35 -17.03
C ALA A 228 7.22 -13.18 -15.81
N GLU A 229 7.28 -14.52 -15.91
CA GLU A 229 7.84 -15.32 -14.83
C GLU A 229 9.34 -15.08 -14.66
N GLU A 230 10.06 -14.82 -15.75
CA GLU A 230 11.48 -14.52 -15.71
C GLU A 230 11.77 -13.17 -15.09
N ASP A 231 11.03 -12.15 -15.49
CA ASP A 231 11.12 -10.83 -14.90
C ASP A 231 10.83 -10.89 -13.39
N ASN A 232 9.83 -11.68 -12.97
CA ASN A 232 9.49 -11.89 -11.57
C ASN A 232 10.60 -12.58 -10.77
N TYR A 233 11.20 -13.66 -11.29
CA TYR A 233 12.25 -14.38 -10.56
C TYR A 233 13.51 -13.50 -10.37
N ASP A 234 13.81 -12.63 -11.34
CA ASP A 234 15.03 -11.83 -11.33
C ASP A 234 14.85 -10.61 -10.43
N ALA A 235 13.67 -9.99 -10.51
CA ALA A 235 13.24 -8.96 -9.59
C ALA A 235 13.36 -9.43 -8.13
N GLN A 236 12.90 -10.65 -7.85
CA GLN A 236 12.88 -11.20 -6.49
C GLN A 236 14.28 -11.31 -5.87
N LEU A 237 15.29 -11.75 -6.64
CA LEU A 237 16.68 -11.74 -6.20
C LEU A 237 17.19 -10.31 -5.94
N LEU A 238 16.96 -9.39 -6.88
CA LEU A 238 17.43 -8.01 -6.75
C LEU A 238 16.82 -7.33 -5.51
N GLY A 239 15.52 -7.53 -5.28
CA GLY A 239 14.84 -7.06 -4.08
C GLY A 239 15.44 -7.63 -2.79
N LEU A 240 15.82 -8.91 -2.78
CA LEU A 240 16.53 -9.51 -1.65
C LEU A 240 17.92 -8.91 -1.45
N ALA A 241 18.70 -8.72 -2.51
CA ALA A 241 20.04 -8.14 -2.43
C ALA A 241 19.98 -6.70 -1.87
N VAL A 242 19.00 -5.90 -2.30
CA VAL A 242 18.77 -4.55 -1.76
C VAL A 242 18.34 -4.58 -0.29
N ALA A 243 17.40 -5.46 0.07
CA ALA A 243 16.92 -5.57 1.44
C ALA A 243 18.03 -6.03 2.40
N MET A 244 18.86 -7.01 1.98
CA MET A 244 19.96 -7.53 2.77
C MET A 244 21.15 -6.57 2.82
N MET A 245 21.52 -5.92 1.71
CA MET A 245 22.74 -5.11 1.60
C MET A 245 22.45 -3.69 1.10
N PRO A 246 21.62 -2.90 1.81
CA PRO A 246 21.18 -1.58 1.36
C PRO A 246 22.30 -0.53 1.26
N ASN A 247 23.44 -0.77 1.92
CA ASN A 247 24.61 0.12 1.89
C ASN A 247 25.65 -0.29 0.84
N HIS A 248 25.41 -1.38 0.10
CA HIS A 248 26.34 -1.81 -0.94
C HIS A 248 26.45 -0.72 -2.04
N PRO A 249 27.64 -0.46 -2.61
CA PRO A 249 27.80 0.60 -3.61
C PRO A 249 26.89 0.45 -4.85
N HIS A 250 26.49 -0.78 -5.18
CA HIS A 250 25.56 -1.07 -6.30
C HIS A 250 24.09 -1.24 -5.88
N ALA A 251 23.74 -1.06 -4.60
CA ALA A 251 22.36 -1.26 -4.13
C ALA A 251 21.33 -0.38 -4.87
N ALA A 252 21.73 0.82 -5.28
CA ALA A 252 20.88 1.71 -6.06
C ALA A 252 20.58 1.16 -7.47
N ASP A 253 21.57 0.53 -8.11
CA ASP A 253 21.43 -0.06 -9.43
C ASP A 253 20.59 -1.34 -9.36
N TRP A 254 20.80 -2.15 -8.31
CA TRP A 254 19.97 -3.33 -8.05
C TRP A 254 18.51 -2.96 -7.81
N GLN A 255 18.26 -1.91 -7.01
CA GLN A 255 16.90 -1.42 -6.74
C GLN A 255 16.22 -0.92 -8.02
N ARG A 256 16.93 -0.14 -8.83
CA ARG A 256 16.40 0.35 -10.10
C ARG A 256 16.06 -0.81 -11.04
N ARG A 257 16.93 -1.83 -11.09
CA ARG A 257 16.70 -3.01 -11.93
C ARG A 257 15.53 -3.86 -11.42
N ASN A 258 15.38 -4.00 -10.11
CA ASN A 258 14.23 -4.67 -9.50
C ASN A 258 12.92 -4.02 -9.95
N GLU A 259 12.82 -2.69 -9.82
CA GLU A 259 11.63 -1.93 -10.22
C GLU A 259 11.33 -2.08 -11.71
N ASP A 260 12.34 -2.07 -12.58
CA ASP A 260 12.16 -2.25 -14.03
C ASP A 260 11.55 -3.62 -14.37
N LEU A 261 12.04 -4.69 -13.74
CA LEU A 261 11.55 -6.03 -13.98
C LEU A 261 10.15 -6.24 -13.38
N LEU A 262 9.88 -5.69 -12.19
CA LEU A 262 8.53 -5.72 -11.60
C LEU A 262 7.49 -5.04 -12.51
N ILE A 263 7.84 -3.88 -13.09
CA ILE A 263 6.93 -3.18 -14.02
C ILE A 263 6.78 -3.99 -15.31
N ALA A 264 7.88 -4.53 -15.87
CA ALA A 264 7.82 -5.29 -17.11
C ALA A 264 6.94 -6.54 -16.99
N ALA A 265 7.11 -7.31 -15.91
CA ALA A 265 6.38 -8.55 -15.65
C ALA A 265 4.86 -8.39 -15.70
N ALA A 266 4.35 -7.23 -15.28
CA ALA A 266 2.92 -6.97 -15.16
C ALA A 266 2.41 -5.83 -16.07
N ALA A 267 3.23 -5.32 -17.00
CA ALA A 267 2.81 -4.26 -17.92
C ALA A 267 1.66 -4.72 -18.83
N MET A 268 0.69 -3.82 -19.06
CA MET A 268 -0.46 -4.02 -19.95
C MET A 268 -0.46 -3.02 -21.12
N PRO A 269 -1.21 -3.26 -22.23
CA PRO A 269 -1.30 -2.34 -23.36
C PRO A 269 -1.71 -0.91 -22.96
N GLN A 270 -2.60 -0.79 -21.97
CA GLN A 270 -3.08 0.50 -21.48
C GLN A 270 -1.97 1.33 -20.83
N ASP A 271 -0.95 0.67 -20.25
CA ASP A 271 0.15 1.33 -19.55
C ASP A 271 1.11 2.07 -20.49
N LEU A 272 1.17 1.67 -21.77
CA LEU A 272 1.95 2.35 -22.80
C LEU A 272 1.54 3.83 -22.96
N SER A 273 0.30 4.16 -22.59
CA SER A 273 -0.28 5.51 -22.63
C SER A 273 -0.55 6.11 -21.25
N ASN A 274 -0.23 5.38 -20.17
CA ASN A 274 -0.59 5.75 -18.80
C ASN A 274 0.38 6.81 -18.24
N PRO A 275 -0.11 8.03 -17.91
CA PRO A 275 0.73 9.11 -17.43
C PRO A 275 1.08 8.98 -15.94
N ASN A 276 0.61 7.95 -15.25
CA ASN A 276 0.86 7.74 -13.84
C ASN A 276 2.34 7.40 -13.57
N TRP A 277 2.77 7.77 -12.37
CA TRP A 277 4.12 7.52 -11.88
C TRP A 277 4.12 6.27 -10.99
N VAL A 278 5.00 5.32 -11.33
CA VAL A 278 5.30 4.12 -10.55
C VAL A 278 6.80 4.11 -10.28
N ASN A 279 7.18 4.02 -9.00
CA ASN A 279 8.54 4.09 -8.50
C ASN A 279 9.35 5.22 -9.16
N GLY A 280 8.81 6.45 -9.12
CA GLY A 280 9.46 7.63 -9.69
C GLY A 280 9.68 7.60 -11.20
N ARG A 281 8.98 6.73 -11.95
CA ARG A 281 8.98 6.69 -13.42
C ARG A 281 7.57 6.83 -13.96
N GLN A 282 7.40 7.69 -14.97
CA GLN A 282 6.16 7.73 -15.73
C GLN A 282 6.08 6.53 -16.68
N LEU A 283 5.06 5.68 -16.53
CA LEU A 283 4.92 4.43 -17.29
C LEU A 283 4.94 4.68 -18.81
N SER A 284 4.15 5.64 -19.29
CA SER A 284 4.06 5.96 -20.72
C SER A 284 5.38 6.38 -21.37
N GLY A 285 6.27 6.99 -20.60
CA GLY A 285 7.57 7.50 -21.08
C GLY A 285 8.69 6.46 -21.05
N TRP A 286 8.52 5.37 -20.30
CA TRP A 286 9.53 4.32 -20.14
C TRP A 286 9.16 3.03 -20.89
N LEU A 287 7.91 2.59 -20.82
CA LEU A 287 7.48 1.28 -21.33
C LEU A 287 7.67 1.15 -22.85
N GLN A 288 8.32 0.05 -23.23
CA GLN A 288 8.59 -0.34 -24.62
C GLN A 288 7.70 -1.49 -25.11
N GLY A 289 6.88 -2.07 -24.22
CA GLY A 289 6.05 -3.22 -24.51
C GLY A 289 5.21 -3.63 -23.30
N TYR A 290 4.60 -4.81 -23.38
CA TYR A 290 3.75 -5.37 -22.33
C TYR A 290 3.73 -6.91 -22.36
N ASN A 291 3.35 -7.52 -21.23
CA ASN A 291 3.28 -8.97 -21.03
C ASN A 291 1.88 -9.47 -20.69
N LEU A 292 1.09 -8.66 -19.98
CA LEU A 292 -0.30 -8.94 -19.70
C LEU A 292 -1.19 -8.41 -20.81
N GLN A 293 -2.18 -9.21 -21.22
CA GLN A 293 -3.22 -8.75 -22.13
C GLN A 293 -4.16 -7.74 -21.45
N ALA A 294 -4.90 -7.00 -22.27
CA ALA A 294 -5.87 -5.99 -21.82
C ALA A 294 -6.93 -6.50 -20.82
N ASP A 295 -7.22 -7.81 -20.82
CA ASP A 295 -8.20 -8.46 -19.95
C ASP A 295 -7.59 -9.07 -18.67
N GLY A 296 -6.26 -8.99 -18.52
CA GLY A 296 -5.48 -9.51 -17.39
C GLY A 296 -4.86 -10.89 -17.63
N THR A 297 -5.06 -11.51 -18.80
CA THR A 297 -4.46 -12.83 -19.06
C THR A 297 -3.01 -12.78 -19.52
N LEU A 298 -2.32 -13.91 -19.36
CA LEU A 298 -0.92 -14.09 -19.72
C LEU A 298 -0.77 -15.43 -20.46
N GLN A 299 0.03 -15.44 -21.52
CA GLN A 299 0.34 -16.65 -22.28
C GLN A 299 1.76 -17.12 -21.98
N ASN A 300 1.96 -18.39 -21.70
CA ASN A 300 3.30 -18.95 -21.66
C ASN A 300 3.31 -20.36 -22.24
N HIS A 301 4.45 -20.83 -22.75
CA HIS A 301 4.55 -22.10 -23.49
C HIS A 301 3.53 -22.20 -24.65
N ASN A 302 3.24 -21.08 -25.31
CA ASN A 302 2.23 -20.96 -26.37
C ASN A 302 0.78 -21.26 -25.92
N ILE A 303 0.45 -21.21 -24.63
CA ILE A 303 -0.90 -21.43 -24.09
C ILE A 303 -1.26 -20.41 -23.00
N LEU A 304 -2.54 -20.10 -22.85
CA LEU A 304 -3.08 -19.44 -21.65
C LEU A 304 -2.80 -20.37 -20.47
N HIS A 305 -1.89 -19.96 -19.59
CA HIS A 305 -1.34 -20.84 -18.59
C HIS A 305 -1.61 -20.32 -17.17
N PRO A 306 -2.71 -20.78 -16.52
CA PRO A 306 -3.09 -20.35 -15.18
C PRO A 306 -1.96 -20.38 -14.15
N LEU A 307 -1.08 -21.40 -14.19
CA LEU A 307 0.05 -21.48 -13.27
C LEU A 307 1.06 -20.33 -13.45
N TYR A 308 1.38 -19.92 -14.69
CA TYR A 308 2.30 -18.82 -14.94
C TYR A 308 1.67 -17.45 -14.62
N MET A 309 0.35 -17.33 -14.71
CA MET A 309 -0.35 -16.15 -14.18
C MET A 309 -0.13 -15.97 -12.68
N THR A 310 0.03 -17.08 -11.93
CA THR A 310 0.35 -17.02 -10.49
C THR A 310 1.80 -16.65 -10.18
N ALA A 311 2.70 -16.54 -11.17
CA ALA A 311 4.11 -16.17 -10.95
C ALA A 311 4.29 -14.74 -10.39
N LEU A 312 3.26 -13.90 -10.48
CA LEU A 312 3.21 -12.60 -9.80
C LEU A 312 3.19 -12.75 -8.27
N ASP A 313 3.00 -13.97 -7.73
CA ASP A 313 3.25 -14.27 -6.33
C ASP A 313 4.66 -13.82 -5.90
N GLN A 314 5.68 -13.97 -6.76
CA GLN A 314 7.05 -13.56 -6.49
C GLN A 314 7.21 -12.04 -6.32
N SER A 315 6.48 -11.24 -7.11
CA SER A 315 6.37 -9.79 -6.91
C SER A 315 5.77 -9.48 -5.53
N LEU A 316 4.64 -10.10 -5.20
CA LEU A 316 3.94 -9.89 -3.94
C LEU A 316 4.72 -10.38 -2.71
N GLN A 317 5.56 -11.40 -2.87
CA GLN A 317 6.43 -11.93 -1.81
C GLN A 317 7.53 -10.94 -1.41
N GLN A 318 7.93 -10.00 -2.29
CA GLN A 318 8.95 -9.00 -1.95
C GLN A 318 8.55 -8.14 -0.76
N ALA A 319 7.26 -7.94 -0.53
CA ALA A 319 6.80 -7.20 0.64
C ALA A 319 7.21 -7.85 1.96
N GLY A 320 7.18 -9.18 2.06
CA GLY A 320 7.75 -9.90 3.19
C GLY A 320 9.27 -9.69 3.29
N THR A 321 9.99 -9.77 2.17
CA THR A 321 11.44 -9.55 2.09
C THR A 321 11.86 -8.16 2.58
N PHE A 322 11.23 -7.10 2.09
CA PHE A 322 11.53 -5.72 2.49
C PHE A 322 11.11 -5.46 3.95
N ALA A 323 10.02 -6.05 4.41
CA ALA A 323 9.59 -5.96 5.81
C ALA A 323 10.62 -6.55 6.78
N LEU A 324 11.33 -7.62 6.42
CA LEU A 324 12.45 -8.14 7.22
C LEU A 324 13.59 -7.12 7.40
N ALA A 325 13.81 -6.25 6.40
CA ALA A 325 14.76 -5.14 6.47
C ALA A 325 14.20 -3.90 7.17
N GLY A 326 12.92 -3.88 7.54
CA GLY A 326 12.23 -2.66 7.99
C GLY A 326 12.08 -1.61 6.88
N GLN A 327 12.02 -2.04 5.62
CA GLN A 327 11.90 -1.20 4.43
C GLN A 327 10.52 -1.33 3.80
N CYS A 328 10.12 -0.35 2.99
CA CYS A 328 8.90 -0.41 2.20
C CYS A 328 9.17 -1.09 0.86
N VAL A 329 8.22 -1.90 0.40
CA VAL A 329 8.31 -2.57 -0.90
C VAL A 329 8.04 -1.58 -2.04
N PRO A 330 8.65 -1.74 -3.22
CA PRO A 330 8.28 -0.96 -4.40
C PRO A 330 6.79 -1.07 -4.77
N GLN A 331 6.14 0.03 -5.13
CA GLN A 331 4.76 0.01 -5.67
C GLN A 331 4.65 -0.89 -6.91
N ALA A 332 5.70 -0.97 -7.72
CA ALA A 332 5.79 -1.86 -8.87
C ALA A 332 5.46 -3.33 -8.53
N SER A 333 5.71 -3.78 -7.29
CA SER A 333 5.40 -5.15 -6.84
C SER A 333 3.92 -5.52 -6.88
N GLN A 334 3.03 -4.54 -6.98
CA GLN A 334 1.58 -4.72 -7.00
C GLN A 334 0.95 -4.32 -8.34
N LEU A 335 1.76 -3.90 -9.32
CA LEU A 335 1.27 -3.37 -10.59
C LEU A 335 0.36 -4.39 -11.28
N ASN A 336 -0.86 -3.95 -11.64
CA ASN A 336 -1.85 -4.71 -12.41
C ASN A 336 -2.25 -6.10 -11.84
N VAL A 337 -1.89 -6.44 -10.61
CA VAL A 337 -2.38 -7.66 -9.96
C VAL A 337 -3.90 -7.60 -9.77
N ASP A 338 -4.45 -6.41 -9.54
CA ASP A 338 -5.89 -6.14 -9.49
C ASP A 338 -6.60 -6.35 -10.84
N LYS A 339 -5.85 -6.44 -11.95
CA LYS A 339 -6.34 -6.77 -13.29
C LYS A 339 -6.16 -8.24 -13.64
N LEU A 340 -5.01 -8.81 -13.28
CA LEU A 340 -4.70 -10.23 -13.50
C LEU A 340 -5.59 -11.14 -12.65
N TYR A 341 -5.77 -10.85 -11.36
CA TYR A 341 -6.51 -11.72 -10.46
C TYR A 341 -7.98 -11.94 -10.90
N PRO A 342 -8.71 -10.91 -11.36
CA PRO A 342 -10.00 -11.09 -12.03
C PRO A 342 -9.99 -11.99 -13.27
N ALA A 343 -8.87 -12.18 -13.96
CA ALA A 343 -8.79 -13.08 -15.11
C ALA A 343 -8.75 -14.56 -14.68
N LEU A 344 -8.28 -14.86 -13.46
CA LEU A 344 -8.38 -16.19 -12.86
C LEU A 344 -9.78 -16.47 -12.30
N THR A 345 -10.39 -15.46 -11.68
CA THR A 345 -11.59 -15.63 -10.85
C THR A 345 -12.92 -15.36 -11.56
N ASN A 346 -12.95 -14.50 -12.58
CA ASN A 346 -14.19 -14.17 -13.28
C ASN A 346 -14.42 -15.06 -14.49
N ASN A 347 -15.71 -15.23 -14.80
CA ASN A 347 -16.14 -15.91 -16.01
C ASN A 347 -16.01 -15.00 -17.24
N LYS A 348 -14.88 -15.10 -17.94
CA LYS A 348 -14.56 -14.32 -19.15
C LYS A 348 -14.27 -15.24 -20.34
N SER A 349 -14.60 -14.78 -21.53
CA SER A 349 -14.09 -15.38 -22.78
C SER A 349 -12.64 -14.98 -22.98
N PHE A 350 -11.80 -15.93 -23.40
CA PHE A 350 -10.37 -15.69 -23.60
C PHE A 350 -10.05 -15.49 -25.09
N PRO A 351 -9.21 -14.51 -25.46
CA PRO A 351 -8.97 -14.13 -26.85
C PRO A 351 -7.97 -15.03 -27.61
N TYR A 352 -7.39 -16.06 -26.98
CA TYR A 352 -6.33 -16.85 -27.58
C TYR A 352 -6.84 -17.96 -28.51
N ALA A 353 -6.33 -17.96 -29.75
CA ALA A 353 -6.48 -19.08 -30.68
C ALA A 353 -5.43 -20.18 -30.39
N PRO A 354 -5.69 -21.46 -30.71
CA PRO A 354 -4.68 -22.52 -30.61
C PRO A 354 -3.48 -22.23 -31.52
N VAL A 355 -2.26 -22.36 -31.00
CA VAL A 355 -1.03 -22.19 -31.79
C VAL A 355 -0.76 -23.47 -32.62
N PRO A 356 -0.64 -23.41 -33.96
CA PRO A 356 -0.39 -24.58 -34.80
C PRO A 356 0.93 -25.29 -34.44
N GLY A 357 0.88 -26.60 -34.22
CA GLY A 357 2.07 -27.42 -33.95
C GLY A 357 2.40 -27.64 -32.46
N ASN A 358 1.65 -27.04 -31.53
CA ASN A 358 1.77 -27.34 -30.11
C ASN A 358 1.06 -28.68 -29.78
N PRO A 359 1.67 -29.65 -29.08
CA PRO A 359 0.99 -30.87 -28.63
C PRO A 359 -0.25 -30.62 -27.76
N ALA A 360 -0.34 -29.45 -27.10
CA ALA A 360 -1.53 -28.99 -26.37
C ALA A 360 -2.63 -28.42 -27.28
N ALA A 361 -2.38 -28.24 -28.59
CA ALA A 361 -3.32 -27.65 -29.55
C ALA A 361 -4.46 -28.58 -30.02
N ASN A 362 -4.63 -29.75 -29.40
CA ASN A 362 -5.77 -30.63 -29.70
C ASN A 362 -7.10 -30.18 -29.03
N VAL A 363 -7.17 -28.96 -28.49
CA VAL A 363 -8.40 -28.42 -27.89
C VAL A 363 -9.13 -27.53 -28.90
N THR A 364 -10.37 -27.91 -29.22
CA THR A 364 -11.28 -27.30 -30.20
C THR A 364 -11.73 -25.87 -29.79
N PRO A 365 -11.83 -24.88 -30.70
CA PRO A 365 -12.23 -23.50 -30.35
C PRO A 365 -13.76 -23.29 -30.34
N PRO A 366 -14.29 -22.22 -29.71
CA PRO A 366 -13.67 -21.29 -28.75
C PRO A 366 -14.04 -21.64 -27.30
N ILE A 367 -13.19 -21.25 -26.33
CA ILE A 367 -13.52 -21.34 -24.90
C ILE A 367 -14.73 -20.43 -24.64
N THR A 368 -15.91 -21.03 -24.51
CA THR A 368 -17.14 -20.30 -24.21
C THR A 368 -17.13 -19.76 -22.78
N MET A 369 -17.94 -18.73 -22.50
CA MET A 369 -18.16 -18.13 -21.16
C MET A 369 -18.74 -19.11 -20.10
N ALA A 370 -18.53 -20.43 -20.20
CA ALA A 370 -19.07 -21.39 -19.25
C ALA A 370 -18.00 -22.02 -18.34
N ASN A 371 -16.71 -21.88 -18.69
CA ASN A 371 -15.61 -22.57 -17.99
C ASN A 371 -14.54 -21.58 -17.49
N PRO A 372 -14.77 -20.86 -16.37
CA PRO A 372 -13.77 -20.00 -15.74
C PRO A 372 -12.53 -20.79 -15.29
N ILE A 373 -11.38 -20.12 -15.08
CA ILE A 373 -10.16 -20.76 -14.57
C ILE A 373 -10.41 -21.28 -13.14
N TYR A 374 -10.86 -20.41 -12.24
CA TYR A 374 -11.40 -20.83 -10.94
C TYR A 374 -12.87 -21.19 -11.11
N GLN A 375 -13.22 -22.44 -10.83
CA GLN A 375 -14.58 -22.96 -11.07
C GLN A 375 -15.63 -22.28 -10.17
N SER A 376 -15.36 -22.21 -8.87
CA SER A 376 -16.16 -21.45 -7.90
C SER A 376 -15.36 -21.19 -6.62
N PRO A 377 -15.77 -20.23 -5.77
CA PRO A 377 -15.13 -20.00 -4.48
C PRO A 377 -15.26 -21.17 -3.47
N THR A 378 -15.87 -22.29 -3.86
CA THR A 378 -16.01 -23.51 -3.04
C THR A 378 -15.46 -24.76 -3.73
N ASP A 379 -14.93 -24.61 -4.94
CA ASP A 379 -14.38 -25.71 -5.74
C ASP A 379 -12.90 -25.40 -6.04
N PRO A 380 -11.95 -26.15 -5.46
CA PRO A 380 -10.53 -25.91 -5.65
C PRO A 380 -10.01 -26.37 -7.02
N ALA A 381 -10.88 -26.95 -7.87
CA ALA A 381 -10.48 -27.40 -9.19
C ALA A 381 -10.12 -26.22 -10.10
N ILE A 382 -8.99 -26.36 -10.79
CA ILE A 382 -8.51 -25.38 -11.76
C ILE A 382 -8.82 -25.87 -13.17
N ASN A 383 -9.54 -25.05 -13.92
CA ASN A 383 -9.69 -25.26 -15.34
C ASN A 383 -8.44 -24.76 -16.08
N TYR A 384 -7.91 -25.58 -16.98
CA TYR A 384 -6.80 -25.24 -17.86
C TYR A 384 -7.31 -25.13 -19.30
N PRO A 385 -7.78 -23.95 -19.74
CA PRO A 385 -8.59 -23.83 -20.95
C PRO A 385 -7.88 -24.25 -22.24
N GLN A 386 -6.54 -24.15 -22.25
CA GLN A 386 -5.68 -24.55 -23.37
C GLN A 386 -4.72 -25.69 -23.01
N GLY A 387 -5.01 -26.42 -21.91
CA GLY A 387 -4.19 -27.52 -21.41
C GLY A 387 -3.14 -27.08 -20.37
N ASN A 388 -2.40 -28.06 -19.87
CA ASN A 388 -1.30 -27.91 -18.93
C ASN A 388 -0.26 -29.01 -19.20
N ASP A 389 1.02 -28.69 -19.15
CA ASP A 389 2.13 -29.63 -19.30
C ASP A 389 2.78 -30.04 -17.96
N TRP A 390 2.36 -29.46 -16.83
CA TRP A 390 2.92 -29.73 -15.49
C TRP A 390 2.14 -30.76 -14.64
N GLY A 391 0.91 -31.12 -14.99
CA GLY A 391 0.05 -32.01 -14.17
C GLY A 391 -1.37 -31.48 -14.04
N LYS A 392 -2.13 -31.93 -13.04
CA LYS A 392 -3.53 -31.50 -12.86
C LYS A 392 -3.87 -30.94 -11.47
N GLU A 393 -3.07 -31.20 -10.45
CA GLU A 393 -3.37 -30.85 -9.06
C GLU A 393 -2.26 -29.97 -8.44
N PHE A 394 -2.53 -28.65 -8.35
CA PHE A 394 -1.61 -27.63 -7.83
C PHE A 394 -2.22 -26.69 -6.76
N PRO A 395 -2.97 -27.20 -5.76
CA PRO A 395 -3.73 -26.31 -4.87
C PRO A 395 -2.86 -25.30 -4.10
N ALA A 396 -1.67 -25.68 -3.63
CA ALA A 396 -0.77 -24.73 -2.95
C ALA A 396 -0.34 -23.51 -3.79
N TYR A 397 -0.23 -23.63 -5.12
CA TYR A 397 0.20 -22.53 -5.99
C TYR A 397 -0.85 -21.42 -6.01
N TYR A 398 -2.10 -21.80 -6.25
CA TYR A 398 -3.23 -20.88 -6.27
C TYR A 398 -3.55 -20.39 -4.86
N GLY A 399 -3.58 -21.28 -3.86
CA GLY A 399 -3.86 -20.90 -2.47
C GLY A 399 -2.84 -19.92 -1.89
N SER A 400 -1.55 -20.08 -2.21
CA SER A 400 -0.52 -19.14 -1.75
C SER A 400 -0.61 -17.79 -2.49
N PHE A 401 -0.90 -17.79 -3.79
CA PHE A 401 -1.12 -16.56 -4.55
C PHE A 401 -2.39 -15.81 -4.07
N ASP A 402 -3.50 -16.53 -3.89
CA ASP A 402 -4.75 -16.01 -3.35
C ASP A 402 -4.53 -15.38 -1.96
N ALA A 403 -3.79 -16.06 -1.09
CA ALA A 403 -3.45 -15.55 0.23
C ALA A 403 -2.63 -14.25 0.13
N LEU A 404 -1.65 -14.16 -0.77
CA LEU A 404 -0.87 -12.94 -0.99
C LEU A 404 -1.76 -11.80 -1.53
N VAL A 405 -2.69 -12.08 -2.45
CA VAL A 405 -3.66 -11.09 -2.93
C VAL A 405 -4.57 -10.60 -1.78
N GLY A 406 -4.97 -11.49 -0.88
CA GLY A 406 -5.73 -11.18 0.33
C GLY A 406 -4.94 -10.33 1.33
N VAL A 407 -3.68 -10.69 1.61
CA VAL A 407 -2.75 -9.96 2.50
C VAL A 407 -2.65 -8.49 2.12
N TYR A 408 -2.57 -8.20 0.81
CA TYR A 408 -2.45 -6.82 0.31
C TYR A 408 -3.78 -6.20 -0.11
N ASN A 409 -4.91 -6.90 0.09
CA ASN A 409 -6.26 -6.45 -0.28
C ASN A 409 -6.35 -5.96 -1.75
N LEU A 410 -5.73 -6.72 -2.65
CA LEU A 410 -5.60 -6.40 -4.08
C LEU A 410 -6.85 -6.76 -4.89
N ALA A 411 -7.65 -7.73 -4.41
CA ALA A 411 -8.90 -8.10 -5.05
C ALA A 411 -9.90 -8.69 -4.03
N PRO A 412 -11.21 -8.44 -4.20
CA PRO A 412 -12.23 -9.02 -3.33
C PRO A 412 -12.32 -10.54 -3.51
N GLY A 413 -12.67 -11.26 -2.43
CA GLY A 413 -12.88 -12.72 -2.45
C GLY A 413 -11.60 -13.56 -2.42
N ALA A 414 -10.42 -12.93 -2.40
CA ALA A 414 -9.13 -13.61 -2.37
C ALA A 414 -8.99 -14.55 -1.15
N ASP A 415 -9.38 -14.10 0.05
CA ASP A 415 -9.32 -14.94 1.26
C ASP A 415 -10.19 -16.21 1.16
N THR A 416 -11.33 -16.13 0.47
CA THR A 416 -12.24 -17.28 0.28
C THR A 416 -11.66 -18.29 -0.72
N ASN A 417 -11.03 -17.81 -1.78
CA ASN A 417 -10.33 -18.67 -2.74
C ASN A 417 -9.09 -19.29 -2.08
N ALA A 418 -8.34 -18.52 -1.29
CA ALA A 418 -7.20 -18.99 -0.51
C ALA A 418 -7.60 -20.13 0.42
N ASP A 419 -8.63 -19.94 1.25
CA ASP A 419 -9.18 -20.98 2.13
C ASP A 419 -9.53 -22.25 1.34
N THR A 420 -10.24 -22.11 0.22
CA THR A 420 -10.65 -23.25 -0.62
C THR A 420 -9.47 -24.05 -1.17
N HIS A 421 -8.47 -23.37 -1.74
CA HIS A 421 -7.29 -24.02 -2.31
C HIS A 421 -6.36 -24.58 -1.24
N LEU A 422 -6.13 -23.86 -0.13
CA LEU A 422 -5.28 -24.32 0.96
C LEU A 422 -5.89 -25.53 1.70
N GLN A 423 -7.22 -25.56 1.88
CA GLN A 423 -7.90 -26.75 2.38
C GLN A 423 -7.75 -27.95 1.44
N ALA A 424 -7.69 -27.74 0.12
CA ALA A 424 -7.41 -28.82 -0.83
C ALA A 424 -5.98 -29.36 -0.69
N GLU A 425 -5.00 -28.47 -0.49
CA GLU A 425 -3.61 -28.85 -0.19
C GLU A 425 -3.52 -29.66 1.10
N LEU A 426 -4.18 -29.23 2.18
CA LEU A 426 -4.23 -29.96 3.44
C LEU A 426 -4.85 -31.36 3.29
N ARG A 427 -5.88 -31.50 2.44
CA ARG A 427 -6.45 -32.82 2.12
C ARG A 427 -5.43 -33.72 1.44
N LEU A 428 -4.64 -33.20 0.50
CA LEU A 428 -3.56 -33.97 -0.14
C LEU A 428 -2.51 -34.41 0.88
N GLN A 429 -2.06 -33.51 1.76
CA GLN A 429 -1.08 -33.80 2.81
C GLN A 429 -1.60 -34.82 3.83
N SER A 430 -2.89 -34.79 4.14
CA SER A 430 -3.51 -35.71 5.10
C SER A 430 -3.45 -37.20 4.68
N ARG A 431 -3.19 -37.47 3.40
CA ARG A 431 -3.00 -38.84 2.88
C ARG A 431 -1.74 -39.51 3.42
N PHE A 432 -0.78 -38.73 3.94
CA PHE A 432 0.53 -39.24 4.33
C PHE A 432 0.91 -38.83 5.76
N SER A 433 1.31 -39.80 6.58
CA SER A 433 1.76 -39.56 7.96
C SER A 433 3.03 -38.69 8.05
N THR A 434 3.83 -38.67 6.99
CA THR A 434 5.04 -37.84 6.87
C THR A 434 4.73 -36.37 6.59
N GLY A 435 3.52 -36.04 6.12
CA GLY A 435 3.10 -34.67 5.77
C GLY A 435 3.53 -34.20 4.39
N GLN A 436 4.02 -35.11 3.53
CA GLN A 436 4.22 -34.83 2.11
C GLN A 436 2.86 -34.68 1.40
N THR A 437 2.81 -33.96 0.29
CA THR A 437 1.59 -33.67 -0.47
C THR A 437 1.29 -34.73 -1.52
N TYR A 438 2.28 -35.09 -2.33
CA TYR A 438 2.15 -35.85 -3.56
C TYR A 438 2.65 -37.28 -3.41
N VAL A 439 2.10 -38.17 -4.24
CA VAL A 439 2.55 -39.57 -4.30
C VAL A 439 3.99 -39.63 -4.84
N PRO A 440 4.97 -40.14 -4.07
CA PRO A 440 6.32 -40.29 -4.58
C PRO A 440 6.35 -41.29 -5.74
N TRP A 441 7.08 -40.97 -6.79
CA TRP A 441 7.25 -41.91 -7.90
C TRP A 441 7.90 -43.21 -7.40
N ASN A 442 7.27 -44.33 -7.70
CA ASN A 442 7.82 -45.67 -7.54
C ASN A 442 7.27 -46.58 -8.66
N PRO A 443 7.85 -47.77 -8.91
CA PRO A 443 7.40 -48.67 -9.97
C PRO A 443 5.94 -49.14 -9.87
N GLN A 444 5.27 -48.91 -8.74
CA GLN A 444 3.88 -49.29 -8.47
C GLN A 444 2.89 -48.12 -8.60
N THR A 445 3.35 -46.89 -8.84
CA THR A 445 2.45 -45.74 -9.04
C THR A 445 1.65 -45.90 -10.33
N THR A 446 0.36 -45.61 -10.26
CA THR A 446 -0.53 -45.65 -11.42
C THR A 446 -0.29 -44.46 -12.34
N PRO A 447 -0.73 -44.51 -13.61
CA PRO A 447 -0.69 -43.35 -14.49
C PRO A 447 -1.44 -42.12 -13.93
N ALA A 448 -2.45 -42.33 -13.08
CA ALA A 448 -3.17 -41.24 -12.41
C ALA A 448 -2.29 -40.56 -11.35
N ASP A 449 -1.60 -41.34 -10.52
CA ASP A 449 -0.65 -40.82 -9.52
C ASP A 449 0.48 -40.02 -10.20
N GLN A 450 0.97 -40.51 -11.34
CA GLN A 450 2.02 -39.85 -12.12
C GLN A 450 1.53 -38.57 -12.83
N ALA A 451 0.22 -38.37 -12.95
CA ALA A 451 -0.40 -37.21 -13.57
C ALA A 451 -0.90 -36.16 -12.57
N GLU A 452 -0.86 -36.45 -11.26
CA GLU A 452 -1.27 -35.53 -10.18
C GLU A 452 -0.44 -34.25 -10.25
N ASN A 453 0.87 -34.38 -10.12
CA ASN A 453 1.84 -33.31 -10.32
C ASN A 453 3.15 -33.89 -10.88
N SER A 454 3.51 -33.52 -12.12
CA SER A 454 4.73 -34.01 -12.78
C SER A 454 5.96 -33.13 -12.47
N TYR A 455 5.80 -32.05 -11.70
CA TYR A 455 6.88 -31.15 -11.31
C TYR A 455 7.86 -31.85 -10.36
N VAL A 456 9.09 -32.08 -10.83
CA VAL A 456 10.15 -32.62 -9.97
C VAL A 456 10.45 -31.62 -8.85
N GLY A 457 10.33 -32.04 -7.60
CA GLY A 457 10.47 -31.15 -6.45
C GLY A 457 9.18 -30.47 -6.00
N ALA A 458 8.02 -31.01 -6.37
CA ALA A 458 6.72 -30.51 -5.95
C ALA A 458 6.61 -30.31 -4.42
N GLU A 459 7.16 -31.23 -3.62
CA GLU A 459 7.19 -31.11 -2.15
C GLU A 459 7.96 -29.87 -1.67
N GLN A 460 9.14 -29.63 -2.25
CA GLN A 460 9.95 -28.47 -1.93
C GLN A 460 9.24 -27.18 -2.33
N ARG A 461 8.55 -27.20 -3.48
CA ARG A 461 7.81 -26.05 -3.99
C ARG A 461 6.61 -25.70 -3.12
N VAL A 462 5.79 -26.68 -2.70
CA VAL A 462 4.72 -26.48 -1.71
C VAL A 462 5.28 -25.84 -0.45
N GLY A 463 6.34 -26.42 0.12
CA GLY A 463 6.95 -25.90 1.34
C GLY A 463 7.50 -24.47 1.19
N GLN A 464 8.06 -24.13 0.03
CA GLN A 464 8.65 -22.82 -0.24
C GLN A 464 7.59 -21.73 -0.48
N ILE A 465 6.58 -21.95 -1.30
CA ILE A 465 5.54 -20.94 -1.57
C ILE A 465 4.68 -20.67 -0.34
N SER A 466 4.33 -21.72 0.42
CA SER A 466 3.58 -21.57 1.65
C SER A 466 4.42 -20.88 2.74
N ALA A 467 5.73 -21.13 2.80
CA ALA A 467 6.62 -20.40 3.70
C ALA A 467 6.59 -18.88 3.43
N GLN A 468 6.67 -18.47 2.17
CA GLN A 468 6.71 -17.06 1.83
C GLN A 468 5.34 -16.37 1.98
N ALA A 469 4.25 -17.02 1.59
CA ALA A 469 2.91 -16.52 1.84
C ALA A 469 2.62 -16.39 3.33
N TYR A 470 2.99 -17.40 4.13
CA TYR A 470 2.86 -17.37 5.58
C TYR A 470 3.70 -16.25 6.21
N MET A 471 4.94 -16.07 5.76
CA MET A 471 5.81 -15.00 6.24
C MET A 471 5.26 -13.61 5.91
N ALA A 472 4.75 -13.40 4.68
CA ALA A 472 4.11 -12.14 4.30
C ALA A 472 2.90 -11.83 5.20
N LEU A 473 2.03 -12.82 5.42
CA LEU A 473 0.87 -12.68 6.30
C LEU A 473 1.28 -12.42 7.77
N TYR A 474 2.28 -13.14 8.28
CA TYR A 474 2.83 -12.97 9.62
C TYR A 474 3.35 -11.56 9.84
N LEU A 475 4.16 -11.04 8.92
CA LEU A 475 4.73 -9.70 9.02
C LEU A 475 3.66 -8.62 8.87
N ASN A 476 2.71 -8.79 7.94
CA ASN A 476 1.61 -7.84 7.75
C ASN A 476 0.70 -7.70 8.99
N ASN A 477 0.50 -8.80 9.74
CA ASN A 477 -0.26 -8.78 11.00
C ASN A 477 0.45 -8.03 12.13
N LEU A 478 1.79 -8.01 12.13
CA LEU A 478 2.57 -7.26 13.11
C LEU A 478 2.63 -5.77 12.76
N HIS A 479 2.93 -5.48 11.50
CA HIS A 479 3.00 -4.14 10.94
C HIS A 479 2.51 -4.19 9.50
N PRO A 480 1.44 -3.45 9.14
CA PRO A 480 1.00 -3.39 7.75
C PRO A 480 2.17 -3.06 6.83
N VAL A 481 2.33 -3.87 5.78
CA VAL A 481 3.43 -3.69 4.83
C VAL A 481 3.29 -2.31 4.18
N CYS A 482 4.34 -1.49 4.29
CA CYS A 482 4.39 -0.18 3.63
C CYS A 482 4.87 -0.30 2.18
N VAL A 483 4.33 0.54 1.31
CA VAL A 483 4.64 0.61 -0.13
C VAL A 483 5.33 1.94 -0.44
N ASP A 484 6.41 1.91 -1.22
CA ASP A 484 7.14 3.09 -1.68
C ASP A 484 6.94 3.34 -3.19
N ASN A 485 6.68 4.60 -3.53
CA ASN A 485 6.53 5.08 -4.91
C ASN A 485 7.59 6.14 -5.30
N SER A 486 8.59 6.39 -4.44
CA SER A 486 9.52 7.52 -4.58
C SER A 486 10.53 7.39 -5.74
N GLY A 487 10.85 6.16 -6.17
CA GLY A 487 11.81 5.90 -7.25
C GLY A 487 13.27 6.23 -6.94
N THR A 488 13.59 6.41 -5.66
CA THR A 488 14.96 6.55 -5.17
C THR A 488 15.19 5.59 -4.01
N PRO A 489 16.35 4.89 -3.95
CA PRO A 489 16.70 4.10 -2.77
C PRO A 489 16.63 4.99 -1.53
N ARG A 490 15.81 4.59 -0.57
CA ARG A 490 15.63 5.33 0.67
C ARG A 490 16.88 5.16 1.54
N PRO A 491 17.55 6.24 1.98
CA PRO A 491 18.73 6.10 2.84
C PRO A 491 18.34 5.42 4.17
N PRO A 492 19.15 4.48 4.69
CA PRO A 492 18.80 3.65 5.85
C PRO A 492 18.61 4.40 7.18
N ASN A 493 18.90 5.71 7.23
CA ASN A 493 18.72 6.56 8.42
C ASN A 493 17.54 7.53 8.33
N VAL A 494 16.70 7.43 7.30
CA VAL A 494 15.41 8.12 7.30
C VAL A 494 14.39 7.15 7.92
N PRO A 495 13.90 7.37 9.16
CA PRO A 495 12.85 6.52 9.72
C PRO A 495 11.67 6.48 8.75
N ALA A 496 11.07 5.31 8.48
CA ALA A 496 9.87 5.13 7.64
C ALA A 496 8.96 6.35 7.71
N PRO A 497 8.38 6.86 6.59
CA PRO A 497 7.38 7.92 6.68
C PRO A 497 6.42 7.45 7.76
N GLN A 498 6.27 8.23 8.83
CA GLN A 498 5.41 7.80 9.92
C GLN A 498 4.05 7.58 9.28
N PRO A 499 3.45 6.39 9.39
CA PRO A 499 2.18 6.12 8.74
C PRO A 499 1.21 7.22 9.14
N THR A 500 0.53 7.79 8.14
CA THR A 500 -0.38 8.92 8.33
C THR A 500 -1.29 8.61 9.51
N ALA A 501 -1.20 9.41 10.57
CA ALA A 501 -1.97 9.14 11.78
C ALA A 501 -3.42 9.52 11.53
N VAL A 502 -4.33 8.53 11.47
CA VAL A 502 -5.76 8.77 11.31
C VAL A 502 -6.40 8.67 12.69
N SER A 503 -6.96 9.79 13.18
CA SER A 503 -7.52 9.87 14.53
C SER A 503 -8.92 10.48 14.52
N ARG A 504 -9.80 9.96 15.39
CA ARG A 504 -11.15 10.48 15.56
C ARG A 504 -11.22 11.41 16.77
N ILE A 505 -11.88 12.55 16.60
CA ILE A 505 -12.14 13.53 17.65
C ILE A 505 -13.66 13.70 17.73
N ALA A 506 -14.25 13.17 18.80
CA ALA A 506 -15.70 13.11 18.95
C ALA A 506 -16.13 13.13 20.43
N GLY A 507 -17.31 13.68 20.67
CA GLY A 507 -18.08 13.51 21.89
C GLY A 507 -19.34 12.68 21.64
N GLN A 508 -20.21 12.63 22.64
CA GLN A 508 -21.51 11.95 22.56
C GLN A 508 -22.51 12.70 21.65
N ASP A 509 -22.32 14.01 21.51
CA ASP A 509 -23.14 14.89 20.72
C ASP A 509 -22.30 16.03 20.12
N ARG A 510 -22.96 16.92 19.36
CA ARG A 510 -22.30 18.05 18.69
C ARG A 510 -21.61 19.03 19.65
N TYR A 511 -22.12 19.17 20.88
CA TYR A 511 -21.57 20.11 21.86
C TYR A 511 -20.28 19.54 22.44
N THR A 512 -20.33 18.27 22.84
CA THR A 512 -19.20 17.54 23.39
C THR A 512 -18.14 17.20 22.33
N THR A 513 -18.51 17.03 21.05
CA THR A 513 -17.54 16.99 19.94
C THR A 513 -16.79 18.32 19.83
N GLY A 514 -17.48 19.46 19.87
CA GLY A 514 -16.83 20.77 19.89
C GLY A 514 -15.87 20.94 21.08
N VAL A 515 -16.25 20.43 22.25
CA VAL A 515 -15.36 20.39 23.43
C VAL A 515 -14.15 19.49 23.20
N ALA A 516 -14.32 18.29 22.64
CA ALA A 516 -13.21 17.38 22.34
C ALA A 516 -12.22 17.99 21.32
N VAL A 517 -12.75 18.69 20.31
CA VAL A 517 -11.95 19.45 19.34
C VAL A 517 -11.15 20.55 20.02
N SER A 518 -11.78 21.33 20.89
CA SER A 518 -11.09 22.36 21.68
C SER A 518 -10.02 21.77 22.58
N GLN A 519 -10.32 20.66 23.25
CA GLN A 519 -9.37 19.94 24.08
C GLN A 519 -8.17 19.46 23.29
N ARG A 520 -8.32 19.01 22.03
CA ARG A 520 -7.18 18.60 21.22
C ARG A 520 -6.20 19.77 20.92
N GLN A 521 -6.69 21.01 20.85
CA GLN A 521 -5.90 22.15 20.36
C GLN A 521 -5.45 23.14 21.44
N TRP A 522 -6.22 23.31 22.52
CA TRP A 522 -6.02 24.37 23.51
C TRP A 522 -5.68 23.85 24.91
N ALA A 523 -4.66 24.45 25.53
CA ALA A 523 -4.21 24.12 26.88
C ALA A 523 -5.16 24.65 27.95
N ASN A 524 -5.08 24.05 29.15
CA ASN A 524 -5.70 24.62 30.34
C ASN A 524 -5.11 26.01 30.67
N ILE A 525 -5.90 26.86 31.33
CA ILE A 525 -5.41 28.10 31.94
C ILE A 525 -4.22 27.79 32.85
N GLY A 526 -3.10 28.46 32.62
CA GLY A 526 -1.87 28.28 33.39
C GLY A 526 -0.96 27.15 32.88
N GLY A 527 -1.34 26.47 31.79
CA GLY A 527 -0.59 25.38 31.17
C GLY A 527 -0.94 24.00 31.75
N ASP A 528 -0.72 22.96 30.95
CA ASP A 528 -1.05 21.56 31.27
C ASP A 528 -0.01 20.56 30.73
N ASN A 529 1.24 20.99 30.50
CA ASN A 529 2.34 20.19 29.95
C ASN A 529 2.07 19.56 28.57
N THR A 530 1.06 20.01 27.82
CA THR A 530 0.67 19.40 26.53
C THR A 530 1.25 20.08 25.28
N GLN A 531 2.14 21.05 25.43
CA GLN A 531 2.66 21.91 24.34
C GLN A 531 1.59 22.67 23.54
N ARG A 532 0.31 22.59 23.92
CA ARG A 532 -0.80 23.34 23.31
C ARG A 532 -0.75 24.81 23.71
N ALA A 533 -1.25 25.68 22.85
CA ALA A 533 -1.35 27.11 23.15
C ALA A 533 -2.54 27.42 24.07
N GLN A 534 -2.45 28.52 24.83
CA GLN A 534 -3.60 29.12 25.50
C GLN A 534 -4.53 29.76 24.45
N ALA A 535 -5.85 29.61 24.61
CA ALA A 535 -6.82 30.33 23.80
C ALA A 535 -6.89 31.82 24.20
N ASP A 536 -6.94 32.71 23.21
CA ASP A 536 -7.07 34.16 23.42
C ASP A 536 -8.52 34.65 23.33
N ALA A 537 -9.38 33.88 22.66
CA ALA A 537 -10.81 34.13 22.57
C ALA A 537 -11.60 32.82 22.44
N VAL A 538 -12.92 32.91 22.48
CA VAL A 538 -13.84 31.84 22.05
C VAL A 538 -14.87 32.42 21.11
N VAL A 539 -15.13 31.75 19.99
CA VAL A 539 -16.28 32.04 19.13
C VAL A 539 -17.42 31.10 19.52
N LEU A 540 -18.58 31.64 19.83
CA LEU A 540 -19.74 30.90 20.31
C LEU A 540 -20.91 31.05 19.35
N ALA A 541 -21.42 29.93 18.87
CA ALA A 541 -22.61 29.87 18.02
C ALA A 541 -23.64 28.88 18.57
N ARG A 542 -24.88 28.97 18.08
CA ARG A 542 -25.90 27.96 18.42
C ARG A 542 -25.64 26.65 17.67
N GLY A 543 -25.81 25.52 18.33
CA GLY A 543 -25.52 24.19 17.77
C GLY A 543 -26.65 23.59 16.94
N ASP A 544 -27.85 24.13 16.98
CA ASP A 544 -29.07 23.59 16.37
C ASP A 544 -29.50 24.32 15.08
N ASN A 545 -28.87 25.46 14.74
CA ASN A 545 -29.10 26.17 13.49
C ASN A 545 -27.80 26.84 12.99
N PHE A 546 -27.46 26.64 11.72
CA PHE A 546 -26.15 26.98 11.15
C PHE A 546 -25.93 28.41 10.60
N PRO A 547 -26.93 29.17 10.11
CA PRO A 547 -26.68 30.28 9.18
C PRO A 547 -25.73 31.37 9.70
N ASP A 548 -25.90 31.78 10.96
CA ASP A 548 -25.08 32.82 11.59
C ASP A 548 -23.66 32.34 11.91
N ALA A 549 -23.43 31.03 11.93
CA ALA A 549 -22.17 30.44 12.33
C ALA A 549 -21.20 30.23 11.15
N LEU A 550 -21.69 30.18 9.91
CA LEU A 550 -20.91 29.84 8.72
C LEU A 550 -19.72 30.78 8.48
N ALA A 551 -19.82 32.04 8.89
CA ALA A 551 -18.75 33.03 8.77
C ALA A 551 -17.84 33.13 10.00
N GLY A 552 -18.01 32.24 10.99
CA GLY A 552 -17.33 32.30 12.28
C GLY A 552 -15.91 31.74 12.31
N VAL A 553 -15.57 30.83 11.40
CA VAL A 553 -14.26 30.14 11.40
C VAL A 553 -13.06 31.11 11.23
N PRO A 554 -13.09 32.07 10.30
CA PRO A 554 -12.03 33.08 10.17
C PRO A 554 -11.79 33.89 11.45
N LEU A 555 -12.88 34.26 12.13
CA LEU A 555 -12.83 35.00 13.40
C LEU A 555 -12.14 34.18 14.50
N ALA A 556 -12.45 32.88 14.58
CA ALA A 556 -11.84 31.98 15.54
C ALA A 556 -10.32 31.86 15.34
N LYS A 557 -9.85 31.78 14.08
CA LYS A 557 -8.41 31.80 13.77
C LYS A 557 -7.75 33.12 14.14
N ARG A 558 -8.34 34.24 13.70
CA ARG A 558 -7.78 35.58 13.90
C ARG A 558 -7.48 35.86 15.36
N ASP A 559 -8.42 35.52 16.24
CA ASP A 559 -8.28 35.76 17.68
C ASP A 559 -7.84 34.52 18.45
N ARG A 560 -7.23 33.54 17.75
CA ARG A 560 -6.59 32.34 18.32
C ARG A 560 -7.48 31.65 19.36
N GLY A 561 -8.65 31.19 18.92
CA GLY A 561 -9.63 30.52 19.77
C GLY A 561 -10.36 29.39 19.06
N PRO A 562 -11.04 28.51 19.81
CA PRO A 562 -11.96 27.55 19.21
C PRO A 562 -13.29 28.21 18.83
N LEU A 563 -14.02 27.52 17.96
CA LEU A 563 -15.46 27.72 17.80
C LEU A 563 -16.19 26.65 18.60
N LEU A 564 -17.00 27.08 19.57
CA LEU A 564 -17.82 26.22 20.43
C LEU A 564 -19.30 26.44 20.16
N LEU A 565 -20.11 25.44 20.54
CA LEU A 565 -21.55 25.42 20.32
C LEU A 565 -22.33 25.50 21.62
N THR A 566 -23.50 26.12 21.60
CA THR A 566 -24.43 26.20 22.73
C THR A 566 -25.87 26.03 22.28
N GLU A 567 -26.81 25.79 23.19
CA GLU A 567 -28.23 26.00 22.90
C GLU A 567 -28.55 27.49 22.79
N SER A 568 -29.64 27.81 22.09
CA SER A 568 -30.06 29.20 21.89
C SER A 568 -30.42 29.93 23.20
N ALA A 569 -31.08 29.23 24.13
CA ALA A 569 -31.62 29.82 25.36
C ALA A 569 -30.73 29.63 26.61
N SER A 570 -29.72 28.75 26.54
CA SER A 570 -28.90 28.38 27.69
C SER A 570 -27.46 28.10 27.29
N LEU A 571 -26.49 28.45 28.14
CA LEU A 571 -25.10 28.03 27.99
C LEU A 571 -24.96 26.57 28.45
N ASN A 572 -24.77 25.64 27.52
CA ASN A 572 -24.56 24.22 27.82
C ASN A 572 -23.46 24.03 28.87
N GLY A 573 -23.64 23.10 29.81
CA GLY A 573 -22.67 22.82 30.87
C GLY A 573 -21.29 22.41 30.35
N ALA A 574 -21.21 21.57 29.31
CA ALA A 574 -19.96 21.15 28.71
C ALA A 574 -19.23 22.33 28.06
N THR A 575 -19.94 23.15 27.28
CA THR A 575 -19.39 24.36 26.66
C THR A 575 -18.93 25.38 27.70
N LYS A 576 -19.73 25.62 28.74
CA LYS A 576 -19.35 26.47 29.87
C LYS A 576 -18.05 26.02 30.51
N ASN A 577 -17.94 24.72 30.82
CA ASN A 577 -16.78 24.15 31.47
C ASN A 577 -15.54 24.23 30.57
N GLU A 578 -15.70 24.03 29.27
CA GLU A 578 -14.60 24.16 28.33
C GLU A 578 -14.11 25.61 28.21
N ILE A 579 -15.00 26.60 28.15
CA ILE A 579 -14.63 28.02 28.19
C ILE A 579 -13.83 28.32 29.47
N LEU A 580 -14.30 27.85 30.62
CA LEU A 580 -13.59 28.01 31.90
C LEU A 580 -12.23 27.29 31.93
N ARG A 581 -12.07 26.20 31.18
CA ARG A 581 -10.82 25.44 31.10
C ARG A 581 -9.77 26.20 30.28
N ILE A 582 -10.16 26.82 29.17
CA ILE A 582 -9.23 27.34 28.14
C ILE A 582 -9.12 28.85 28.05
N LEU A 583 -10.04 29.61 28.64
CA LEU A 583 -10.11 31.05 28.44
C LEU A 583 -9.95 31.79 29.77
N PRO A 584 -8.83 32.50 29.98
CA PRO A 584 -8.66 33.37 31.14
C PRO A 584 -9.77 34.41 31.27
N LYS A 585 -10.17 34.74 32.51
CA LYS A 585 -11.12 35.83 32.74
C LYS A 585 -10.58 37.15 32.17
N GLY A 586 -11.49 38.00 31.71
CA GLY A 586 -11.18 39.25 31.02
C GLY A 586 -10.86 39.09 29.52
N LYS A 587 -10.71 37.85 29.01
CA LYS A 587 -10.63 37.60 27.56
C LYS A 587 -12.03 37.61 26.91
N THR A 588 -12.04 37.58 25.59
CA THR A 588 -13.25 37.85 24.80
C THR A 588 -13.98 36.57 24.39
N VAL A 589 -15.30 36.58 24.51
CA VAL A 589 -16.21 35.59 23.91
C VAL A 589 -17.04 36.27 22.85
N TYR A 590 -16.90 35.84 21.60
CA TYR A 590 -17.65 36.36 20.46
C TYR A 590 -18.92 35.55 20.26
N ILE A 591 -20.09 36.18 20.34
CA ILE A 591 -21.37 35.52 20.06
C ILE A 591 -21.76 35.77 18.60
N LEU A 592 -22.05 34.71 17.86
CA LEU A 592 -22.55 34.79 16.48
C LEU A 592 -24.08 34.72 16.43
N GLY A 593 -24.66 35.67 15.72
CA GLY A 593 -26.10 35.85 15.53
C GLY A 593 -26.74 36.80 16.54
N GLY A 594 -27.95 37.25 16.18
CA GLY A 594 -28.76 38.13 17.02
C GLY A 594 -29.31 37.46 18.28
N ASN A 595 -30.14 38.18 19.03
CA ASN A 595 -30.72 37.70 20.30
C ASN A 595 -31.60 36.45 20.16
N VAL A 596 -32.15 36.19 18.97
CA VAL A 596 -32.92 34.96 18.66
C VAL A 596 -31.98 33.77 18.41
N ALA A 597 -30.77 34.02 17.92
CA ALA A 597 -29.79 32.96 17.69
C ALA A 597 -29.22 32.50 19.03
N VAL A 598 -28.66 33.43 19.80
CA VAL A 598 -28.11 33.20 21.14
C VAL A 598 -28.67 34.25 22.07
N SER A 599 -29.47 33.83 23.04
CA SER A 599 -30.25 34.72 23.90
C SER A 599 -29.39 35.66 24.75
N PRO A 600 -29.95 36.80 25.18
CA PRO A 600 -29.30 37.68 26.16
C PRO A 600 -28.97 36.98 27.49
N THR A 601 -29.68 35.90 27.83
CA THR A 601 -29.39 35.07 29.01
C THR A 601 -28.01 34.43 28.93
N VAL A 602 -27.67 33.84 27.78
CA VAL A 602 -26.34 33.24 27.54
C VAL A 602 -25.25 34.30 27.62
N GLU A 603 -25.49 35.45 27.01
CA GLU A 603 -24.57 36.60 27.08
C GLU A 603 -24.35 37.06 28.54
N SER A 604 -25.41 37.18 29.33
CA SER A 604 -25.32 37.56 30.74
C SER A 604 -24.58 36.52 31.56
N GLN A 605 -24.79 35.22 31.30
CA GLN A 605 -24.05 34.14 31.94
C GLN A 605 -22.55 34.24 31.67
N LEU A 606 -22.12 34.51 30.44
CA LEU A 606 -20.71 34.69 30.08
C LEU A 606 -20.09 35.92 30.75
N ARG A 607 -20.81 37.05 30.79
CA ARG A 607 -20.35 38.27 31.50
C ARG A 607 -20.17 38.00 32.99
N ASN A 608 -21.11 37.30 33.61
CA ASN A 608 -21.05 36.93 35.03
C ASN A 608 -19.90 35.96 35.35
N LEU A 609 -19.43 35.18 34.38
CA LEU A 609 -18.21 34.35 34.51
C LEU A 609 -16.92 35.19 34.41
N GLY A 610 -17.01 36.46 34.04
CA GLY A 610 -15.91 37.41 33.98
C GLY A 610 -15.32 37.61 32.60
N TYR A 611 -16.06 37.33 31.53
CA TYR A 611 -15.59 37.49 30.14
C TYR A 611 -16.09 38.79 29.49
N ASN A 612 -15.28 39.32 28.57
CA ASN A 612 -15.73 40.38 27.67
C ASN A 612 -16.58 39.76 26.57
N VAL A 613 -17.86 40.11 26.49
CA VAL A 613 -18.75 39.54 25.46
C VAL A 613 -18.98 40.54 24.34
N GLN A 614 -18.71 40.12 23.11
CA GLN A 614 -18.97 40.89 21.90
C GLN A 614 -19.87 40.07 20.97
N ARG A 615 -20.98 40.65 20.54
CA ARG A 615 -21.92 40.00 19.62
C ARG A 615 -21.68 40.48 18.19
N PHE A 616 -21.70 39.55 17.23
CA PHE A 616 -21.79 39.82 15.81
C PHE A 616 -23.09 39.24 15.27
N GLY A 617 -24.00 40.09 14.79
CA GLY A 617 -25.33 39.64 14.40
C GLY A 617 -26.10 40.71 13.63
N GLY A 618 -26.73 40.31 12.54
CA GLY A 618 -27.58 41.16 11.72
C GLY A 618 -29.05 40.76 11.75
N THR A 619 -29.85 41.38 10.89
CA THR A 619 -31.27 41.04 10.69
C THR A 619 -31.46 39.67 10.04
N ASP A 620 -30.44 39.18 9.34
CA ASP A 620 -30.38 37.86 8.72
C ASP A 620 -28.93 37.37 8.63
N ARG A 621 -28.76 36.17 8.04
CA ARG A 621 -27.46 35.50 7.88
C ARG A 621 -26.45 36.29 7.04
N TYR A 622 -26.93 37.07 6.06
CA TYR A 622 -26.06 37.87 5.19
C TYR A 622 -25.53 39.07 5.94
N ALA A 623 -26.43 39.75 6.68
CA ALA A 623 -26.07 40.85 7.56
C ALA A 623 -25.15 40.39 8.71
N THR A 624 -25.36 39.21 9.29
CA THR A 624 -24.44 38.62 10.28
C THR A 624 -23.05 38.39 9.69
N ALA A 625 -22.94 37.76 8.51
CA ALA A 625 -21.66 37.53 7.85
C ALA A 625 -20.93 38.86 7.52
N LEU A 626 -21.69 39.87 7.05
CA LEU A 626 -21.17 41.20 6.78
C LEU A 626 -20.70 41.93 8.05
N ASP A 627 -21.40 41.74 9.16
CA ASP A 627 -21.01 42.31 10.46
C ASP A 627 -19.69 41.70 10.98
N ILE A 628 -19.52 40.39 10.81
CA ILE A 628 -18.25 39.69 11.09
C ILE A 628 -17.14 40.20 10.16
N ALA A 629 -17.39 40.35 8.86
CA ALA A 629 -16.39 40.84 7.92
C ALA A 629 -15.93 42.28 8.24
N ASN A 630 -16.86 43.17 8.60
CA ASN A 630 -16.57 44.57 8.90
C ASN A 630 -15.91 44.77 10.27
N ARG A 631 -16.57 44.32 11.34
CA ARG A 631 -16.14 44.58 12.72
C ARG A 631 -15.23 43.49 13.27
N GLY A 632 -15.42 42.27 12.79
CA GLY A 632 -14.55 41.14 13.10
C GLY A 632 -13.26 41.27 12.32
N MET A 633 -13.24 41.17 11.00
CA MET A 633 -11.97 40.92 10.28
C MET A 633 -11.10 42.15 9.99
N GLY A 634 -11.59 43.38 10.15
CA GLY A 634 -10.74 44.58 10.14
C GLY A 634 -10.18 44.95 8.76
N ALA A 635 -11.05 44.97 7.73
CA ALA A 635 -10.75 45.24 6.31
C ALA A 635 -10.00 44.10 5.59
N PRO A 636 -10.69 43.00 5.26
CA PRO A 636 -10.10 41.87 4.57
C PRO A 636 -9.68 42.20 3.13
N HIS A 637 -8.52 41.71 2.72
CA HIS A 637 -8.03 41.80 1.33
C HIS A 637 -8.47 40.60 0.48
N GLN A 638 -9.08 39.58 1.09
CA GLN A 638 -9.74 38.50 0.37
C GLN A 638 -11.09 38.15 0.99
N VAL A 639 -12.09 37.94 0.14
CA VAL A 639 -13.40 37.45 0.56
C VAL A 639 -13.71 36.11 -0.10
N ILE A 640 -14.26 35.20 0.69
CA ILE A 640 -14.75 33.92 0.24
C ILE A 640 -16.27 34.00 0.25
N VAL A 641 -16.89 33.86 -0.92
CA VAL A 641 -18.34 33.89 -1.07
C VAL A 641 -18.86 32.47 -1.17
N ALA A 642 -19.83 32.13 -0.30
CA ALA A 642 -20.57 30.86 -0.34
C ALA A 642 -22.08 31.13 -0.32
N THR A 643 -22.90 30.13 -0.65
CA THR A 643 -24.36 30.25 -0.46
C THR A 643 -24.70 30.23 1.03
N GLY A 644 -25.57 31.13 1.46
CA GLY A 644 -26.16 31.12 2.80
C GLY A 644 -27.38 30.22 2.90
N LEU A 645 -27.90 29.67 1.78
CA LEU A 645 -29.11 28.84 1.79
C LEU A 645 -28.85 27.41 2.30
N ASN A 646 -27.61 26.95 2.23
CA ASN A 646 -27.15 25.66 2.74
C ASN A 646 -25.76 25.84 3.38
N PHE A 647 -25.20 24.80 3.99
CA PHE A 647 -23.96 24.87 4.78
C PHE A 647 -22.68 24.29 4.13
N PRO A 648 -22.69 23.22 3.29
CA PRO A 648 -21.46 22.48 3.01
C PRO A 648 -20.32 23.31 2.41
N ASP A 649 -20.64 24.18 1.46
CA ASP A 649 -19.65 25.00 0.76
C ASP A 649 -18.95 25.99 1.72
N ALA A 650 -19.71 26.62 2.61
CA ALA A 650 -19.17 27.55 3.60
C ALA A 650 -18.34 26.83 4.69
N LEU A 651 -18.69 25.59 5.03
CA LEU A 651 -17.92 24.78 6.00
C LEU A 651 -16.55 24.38 5.42
N ALA A 652 -16.51 23.90 4.17
CA ALA A 652 -15.26 23.61 3.48
C ALA A 652 -14.41 24.87 3.27
N ALA A 653 -15.05 26.01 2.99
CA ALA A 653 -14.41 27.31 2.84
C ALA A 653 -13.82 27.88 4.14
N GLY A 654 -14.32 27.46 5.31
CA GLY A 654 -13.94 27.98 6.63
C GLY A 654 -12.43 28.12 6.81
N PRO A 655 -11.66 27.02 6.72
CA PRO A 655 -10.21 27.08 6.81
C PRO A 655 -9.55 27.97 5.75
N LEU A 656 -10.06 28.00 4.51
CA LEU A 656 -9.46 28.81 3.43
C LEU A 656 -9.59 30.30 3.75
N ALA A 657 -10.71 30.66 4.37
CA ALA A 657 -10.97 32.01 4.85
C ALA A 657 -10.23 32.36 6.16
N ALA A 658 -9.37 31.47 6.68
CA ALA A 658 -8.63 31.69 7.92
C ALA A 658 -7.26 32.36 7.73
N GLY A 659 -6.83 32.63 6.49
CA GLY A 659 -5.66 33.47 6.22
C GLY A 659 -5.79 34.86 6.84
N GLU A 660 -4.66 35.50 7.17
CA GLU A 660 -4.66 36.86 7.70
C GLU A 660 -5.45 37.78 6.76
N GLY A 661 -6.45 38.50 7.26
CA GLY A 661 -7.23 39.43 6.43
C GLY A 661 -8.22 38.77 5.45
N ASN A 662 -8.74 37.58 5.75
CA ASN A 662 -9.78 36.91 4.95
C ASN A 662 -11.15 36.94 5.66
N ALA A 663 -12.26 36.93 4.91
CA ALA A 663 -13.61 36.85 5.48
C ALA A 663 -14.55 35.99 4.64
N ILE A 664 -15.56 35.39 5.27
CA ILE A 664 -16.67 34.72 4.57
C ILE A 664 -17.85 35.67 4.43
N LEU A 665 -18.36 35.79 3.20
CA LEU A 665 -19.61 36.47 2.89
C LEU A 665 -20.62 35.46 2.33
N LEU A 666 -21.89 35.68 2.61
CA LEU A 666 -22.97 34.78 2.18
C LEU A 666 -23.80 35.40 1.06
N SER A 667 -24.24 34.57 0.11
CA SER A 667 -25.18 34.93 -0.96
C SER A 667 -26.50 34.17 -0.83
N ASN A 668 -27.56 34.62 -1.51
CA ASN A 668 -28.81 33.86 -1.57
C ASN A 668 -28.77 32.73 -2.64
N GLY A 669 -27.58 32.40 -3.16
CA GLY A 669 -27.36 31.39 -4.19
C GLY A 669 -27.73 31.79 -5.63
N LYS A 670 -28.32 32.96 -5.84
CA LYS A 670 -28.58 33.54 -7.17
C LYS A 670 -27.92 34.90 -7.36
N THR A 671 -27.95 35.72 -6.32
CA THR A 671 -27.40 37.08 -6.29
C THR A 671 -26.76 37.34 -4.93
N LEU A 672 -25.87 38.33 -4.88
CA LEU A 672 -25.48 38.94 -3.61
C LEU A 672 -26.63 39.81 -3.06
N ASP A 673 -26.74 39.86 -1.74
CA ASP A 673 -27.54 40.89 -1.08
C ASP A 673 -27.00 42.29 -1.45
N PRO A 674 -27.83 43.34 -1.59
CA PRO A 674 -27.35 44.68 -1.91
C PRO A 674 -26.25 45.18 -0.97
N SER A 675 -26.33 44.86 0.33
CA SER A 675 -25.31 45.26 1.31
C SER A 675 -23.98 44.53 1.10
N THR A 676 -24.02 43.21 0.87
CA THR A 676 -22.83 42.40 0.53
C THR A 676 -22.20 42.86 -0.78
N LYS A 677 -23.02 43.19 -1.79
CA LYS A 677 -22.54 43.70 -3.08
C LYS A 677 -21.83 45.04 -2.91
N ALA A 678 -22.44 45.97 -2.19
CA ALA A 678 -21.86 47.28 -1.91
C ALA A 678 -20.54 47.17 -1.14
N TYR A 679 -20.47 46.24 -0.18
CA TYR A 679 -19.25 45.95 0.55
C TYR A 679 -18.11 45.47 -0.36
N ILE A 680 -18.35 44.48 -1.22
CA ILE A 680 -17.33 43.98 -2.17
C ILE A 680 -16.88 45.11 -3.11
N GLN A 681 -17.80 45.93 -3.62
CA GLN A 681 -17.48 47.06 -4.49
C GLN A 681 -16.63 48.13 -3.80
N ALA A 682 -16.86 48.36 -2.51
CA ALA A 682 -16.07 49.28 -1.70
C ALA A 682 -14.67 48.69 -1.41
N ALA A 683 -14.59 47.41 -1.06
CA ALA A 683 -13.34 46.72 -0.75
C ALA A 683 -12.40 46.57 -1.97
N GLN A 684 -12.95 46.60 -3.18
CA GLN A 684 -12.17 46.65 -4.43
C GLN A 684 -11.52 48.02 -4.71
N LYS A 685 -11.68 49.01 -3.83
CA LYS A 685 -11.11 50.35 -3.99
C LYS A 685 -10.19 50.69 -2.83
N LYS A 686 -9.07 51.35 -3.14
CA LYS A 686 -8.20 51.98 -2.16
C LYS A 686 -8.86 53.25 -1.60
N ALA A 687 -8.26 53.81 -0.55
CA ALA A 687 -8.74 55.05 0.08
C ALA A 687 -8.82 56.25 -0.89
N ASP A 688 -8.01 56.27 -1.96
CA ASP A 688 -8.01 57.29 -3.01
C ASP A 688 -9.04 57.03 -4.14
N GLY A 689 -9.81 55.94 -4.05
CA GLY A 689 -10.81 55.53 -5.03
C GLY A 689 -10.27 54.73 -6.22
N SER A 690 -8.96 54.52 -6.32
CA SER A 690 -8.36 53.65 -7.34
C SER A 690 -8.62 52.16 -7.07
N ALA A 691 -8.54 51.31 -8.09
CA ALA A 691 -8.76 49.88 -7.94
C ALA A 691 -7.68 49.23 -7.05
N ASP A 692 -8.10 48.38 -6.12
CA ASP A 692 -7.19 47.54 -5.34
C ASP A 692 -6.97 46.19 -6.05
N ALA A 693 -5.81 46.06 -6.71
CA ALA A 693 -5.44 44.84 -7.41
C ALA A 693 -5.15 43.65 -6.48
N ASN A 694 -4.97 43.92 -5.17
CA ASN A 694 -4.71 42.90 -4.16
C ASN A 694 -6.00 42.35 -3.54
N PHE A 695 -7.17 42.88 -3.92
CA PHE A 695 -8.44 42.38 -3.43
C PHE A 695 -8.89 41.14 -4.23
N HIS A 696 -9.02 40.00 -3.54
CA HIS A 696 -9.34 38.71 -4.16
C HIS A 696 -10.71 38.19 -3.74
N ILE A 697 -11.41 37.53 -4.67
CA ILE A 697 -12.70 36.88 -4.41
C ILE A 697 -12.58 35.41 -4.78
N ASN A 698 -12.82 34.51 -3.82
CA ASN A 698 -13.03 33.09 -4.08
C ASN A 698 -14.54 32.80 -4.00
N ALA A 699 -15.11 32.16 -5.01
CA ALA A 699 -16.51 31.76 -5.03
C ALA A 699 -16.62 30.25 -4.84
N VAL A 700 -17.09 29.82 -3.67
CA VAL A 700 -17.13 28.40 -3.28
C VAL A 700 -18.54 27.84 -3.48
N GLY A 701 -18.65 26.84 -4.34
CA GLY A 701 -19.91 26.23 -4.75
C GLY A 701 -20.56 26.90 -5.96
N GLY A 702 -21.27 26.12 -6.77
CA GLY A 702 -21.83 26.59 -8.05
C GLY A 702 -22.84 27.74 -7.90
N ASP A 703 -23.55 27.81 -6.77
CA ASP A 703 -24.49 28.90 -6.48
C ASP A 703 -23.79 30.21 -6.11
N ALA A 704 -22.65 30.15 -5.42
CA ALA A 704 -21.83 31.33 -5.17
C ALA A 704 -21.21 31.87 -6.47
N VAL A 705 -20.73 30.97 -7.34
CA VAL A 705 -20.20 31.33 -8.67
C VAL A 705 -21.24 32.10 -9.49
N LYS A 706 -22.51 31.65 -9.49
CA LYS A 706 -23.62 32.39 -10.13
C LYS A 706 -23.83 33.76 -9.48
N ALA A 707 -23.86 33.82 -8.15
CA ALA A 707 -24.13 35.04 -7.40
C ALA A 707 -23.09 36.15 -7.62
N VAL A 708 -21.82 35.78 -7.89
CA VAL A 708 -20.72 36.72 -8.11
C VAL A 708 -20.36 36.96 -9.58
N ALA A 709 -21.18 36.52 -10.54
CA ALA A 709 -20.86 36.60 -11.98
C ALA A 709 -20.50 38.02 -12.50
N GLY A 710 -20.87 39.08 -11.78
CA GLY A 710 -20.48 40.47 -12.06
C GLY A 710 -19.12 40.90 -11.50
N PHE A 711 -18.36 40.00 -10.88
CA PHE A 711 -17.05 40.24 -10.28
C PHE A 711 -15.99 39.30 -10.84
N LYS A 712 -14.71 39.71 -10.82
CA LYS A 712 -13.58 38.83 -11.10
C LYS A 712 -13.33 37.92 -9.88
N ALA A 713 -13.86 36.71 -9.92
CA ALA A 713 -13.74 35.72 -8.84
C ALA A 713 -13.08 34.43 -9.32
N ASN A 714 -12.35 33.76 -8.42
CA ASN A 714 -11.81 32.41 -8.60
C ASN A 714 -12.88 31.38 -8.21
N PRO A 715 -13.40 30.57 -9.15
CA PRO A 715 -14.47 29.62 -8.88
C PRO A 715 -13.90 28.30 -8.31
N LEU A 716 -14.35 27.92 -7.12
CA LEU A 716 -14.00 26.67 -6.43
C LEU A 716 -15.27 25.84 -6.24
N TRP A 717 -15.57 24.93 -7.17
CA TRP A 717 -16.81 24.16 -7.13
C TRP A 717 -16.65 22.81 -7.84
N GLY A 718 -17.53 21.87 -7.50
CA GLY A 718 -17.63 20.57 -8.16
C GLY A 718 -19.07 20.15 -8.39
N ALA A 719 -19.26 18.91 -8.85
CA ALA A 719 -20.58 18.35 -9.13
C ALA A 719 -21.48 18.27 -7.89
N ASP A 720 -20.88 18.17 -6.70
CA ASP A 720 -21.57 18.11 -5.42
C ASP A 720 -20.74 18.80 -4.30
N ARG A 721 -21.22 18.67 -3.06
CA ARG A 721 -20.58 19.25 -1.87
C ARG A 721 -19.20 18.66 -1.56
N TYR A 722 -18.98 17.40 -1.93
CA TYR A 722 -17.74 16.68 -1.65
C TYR A 722 -16.68 17.10 -2.67
N ALA A 723 -17.03 17.09 -3.96
CA ALA A 723 -16.19 17.60 -5.03
C ALA A 723 -15.85 19.10 -4.85
N THR A 724 -16.79 19.90 -4.33
CA THR A 724 -16.52 21.30 -3.96
C THR A 724 -15.51 21.40 -2.81
N ALA A 725 -15.63 20.58 -1.76
CA ALA A 725 -14.65 20.54 -0.67
C ALA A 725 -13.25 20.13 -1.16
N VAL A 726 -13.15 19.18 -2.08
CA VAL A 726 -11.90 18.78 -2.73
C VAL A 726 -11.32 19.92 -3.57
N ALA A 727 -12.14 20.68 -4.30
CA ALA A 727 -11.67 21.87 -5.03
C ALA A 727 -11.06 22.92 -4.10
N VAL A 728 -11.68 23.14 -2.92
CA VAL A 728 -11.15 24.03 -1.88
C VAL A 728 -9.84 23.50 -1.30
N ALA A 729 -9.73 22.20 -1.03
CA ALA A 729 -8.50 21.58 -0.54
C ALA A 729 -7.34 21.67 -1.56
N LYS A 730 -7.62 21.56 -2.86
CA LYS A 730 -6.62 21.76 -3.92
C LYS A 730 -6.15 23.20 -4.01
N GLN A 731 -7.04 24.18 -3.83
CA GLN A 731 -6.64 25.58 -3.71
C GLN A 731 -5.68 25.77 -2.53
N PHE A 732 -6.00 25.18 -1.37
CA PHE A 732 -5.11 25.17 -0.22
C PHE A 732 -3.71 24.64 -0.55
N ALA A 733 -3.61 23.53 -1.26
CA ALA A 733 -2.34 22.93 -1.65
C ALA A 733 -1.53 23.78 -2.65
N THR A 734 -2.20 24.70 -3.36
CA THR A 734 -1.52 25.68 -4.23
C THR A 734 -0.90 26.80 -3.39
N ASP A 735 -1.58 27.21 -2.32
CA ASP A 735 -1.20 28.36 -1.51
C ASP A 735 -0.23 27.99 -0.37
N MET A 736 -0.35 26.78 0.19
CA MET A 736 0.42 26.32 1.35
C MET A 736 0.67 24.79 1.32
N PRO A 737 1.79 24.29 1.88
CA PRO A 737 2.01 22.86 2.07
C PRO A 737 0.90 22.23 2.94
N VAL A 738 0.23 21.23 2.38
CA VAL A 738 -0.79 20.46 3.11
C VAL A 738 -0.13 19.25 3.73
N THR A 739 -0.11 19.24 5.07
CA THR A 739 0.48 18.17 5.87
C THR A 739 -0.55 17.49 6.77
N GLN A 740 -1.77 18.03 6.87
CA GLN A 740 -2.87 17.44 7.62
C GLN A 740 -4.21 17.68 6.92
N PHE A 741 -5.16 16.77 7.14
CA PHE A 741 -6.55 16.96 6.70
C PHE A 741 -7.53 16.85 7.87
N GLY A 742 -8.54 17.70 7.85
CA GLY A 742 -9.77 17.49 8.60
C GLY A 742 -10.79 16.76 7.74
N VAL A 743 -11.52 15.82 8.31
CA VAL A 743 -12.64 15.15 7.65
C VAL A 743 -13.88 15.27 8.52
N ALA A 744 -14.97 15.77 7.96
CA ALA A 744 -16.27 15.84 8.63
C ALA A 744 -17.37 15.29 7.70
N THR A 745 -18.53 14.93 8.27
CA THR A 745 -19.67 14.57 7.42
C THR A 745 -20.18 15.76 6.63
N GLY A 746 -20.51 15.55 5.35
CA GLY A 746 -21.22 16.55 4.55
C GLY A 746 -22.72 16.60 4.83
N MET A 747 -23.28 15.71 5.67
CA MET A 747 -24.73 15.58 5.89
C MET A 747 -25.24 16.40 7.07
N GLN A 748 -24.36 16.87 7.95
CA GLN A 748 -24.65 17.71 9.11
C GLN A 748 -23.56 18.79 9.24
N PHE A 749 -23.84 19.88 9.96
CA PHE A 749 -22.94 21.05 9.96
C PHE A 749 -22.04 21.17 11.19
N ALA A 750 -22.47 20.65 12.34
CA ALA A 750 -21.91 21.06 13.63
C ALA A 750 -20.46 20.59 13.85
N ASP A 751 -20.15 19.34 13.49
CA ASP A 751 -18.81 18.77 13.65
C ASP A 751 -17.83 19.41 12.65
N ALA A 752 -18.26 19.64 11.40
CA ALA A 752 -17.49 20.36 10.39
C ALA A 752 -17.24 21.83 10.77
N LEU A 753 -18.15 22.48 11.47
CA LEU A 753 -18.00 23.87 11.90
C LEU A 753 -16.94 24.02 13.00
N THR A 754 -16.99 23.17 14.03
CA THR A 754 -16.00 23.17 15.11
C THR A 754 -14.65 22.62 14.64
N GLY A 755 -14.65 21.54 13.86
CA GLY A 755 -13.46 20.99 13.19
C GLY A 755 -12.84 21.95 12.17
N GLY A 756 -13.66 22.74 11.47
CA GLY A 756 -13.20 23.80 10.58
C GLY A 756 -12.40 24.88 11.31
N ALA A 757 -12.83 25.30 12.50
CA ALA A 757 -12.04 26.19 13.35
C ALA A 757 -10.72 25.55 13.83
N PHE A 758 -10.71 24.24 14.09
CA PHE A 758 -9.48 23.52 14.40
C PHE A 758 -8.50 23.52 13.23
N MET A 759 -8.98 23.16 12.02
CA MET A 759 -8.17 23.12 10.81
C MET A 759 -7.68 24.52 10.39
N ALA A 760 -8.52 25.54 10.55
CA ALA A 760 -8.16 26.94 10.38
C ALA A 760 -7.00 27.36 11.29
N ASN A 761 -7.09 27.03 12.59
CA ASN A 761 -6.01 27.25 13.55
C ASN A 761 -4.72 26.52 13.18
N ALA A 762 -4.81 25.31 12.62
CA ALA A 762 -3.67 24.56 12.10
C ALA A 762 -3.15 25.07 10.75
N GLY A 763 -3.90 25.92 10.02
CA GLY A 763 -3.55 26.35 8.67
C GLY A 763 -3.64 25.21 7.64
N GLN A 764 -4.65 24.34 7.78
CA GLN A 764 -4.78 23.11 7.01
C GLN A 764 -6.24 22.94 6.50
N PRO A 765 -6.50 22.17 5.44
CA PRO A 765 -7.82 22.03 4.85
C PRO A 765 -8.79 21.14 5.63
N LEU A 766 -10.10 21.36 5.42
CA LEU A 766 -11.19 20.49 5.84
C LEU A 766 -11.91 19.96 4.59
N ILE A 767 -12.02 18.65 4.45
CA ILE A 767 -12.89 18.01 3.44
C ILE A 767 -14.16 17.46 4.08
N LEU A 768 -15.17 17.26 3.23
CA LEU A 768 -16.46 16.69 3.61
C LEU A 768 -16.62 15.32 2.96
N THR A 769 -17.22 14.38 3.67
CA THR A 769 -17.44 13.03 3.15
C THR A 769 -18.83 12.49 3.50
N ASP A 770 -19.25 11.42 2.83
CA ASP A 770 -20.53 10.77 3.14
C ASP A 770 -20.39 9.92 4.42
N PRO A 771 -21.39 9.90 5.33
CA PRO A 771 -21.33 9.09 6.54
C PRO A 771 -21.04 7.60 6.30
N ALA A 772 -21.44 7.05 5.15
CA ALA A 772 -21.42 5.62 4.87
C ALA A 772 -20.29 5.16 3.92
N GLY A 773 -19.59 6.10 3.26
CA GLY A 773 -18.50 5.77 2.36
C GLY A 773 -17.68 7.02 1.99
N LEU A 774 -16.38 6.85 1.81
CA LEU A 774 -15.51 7.88 1.30
C LEU A 774 -16.01 8.33 -0.09
N SER A 775 -16.20 9.64 -0.27
CA SER A 775 -16.74 10.14 -1.53
C SER A 775 -15.78 9.83 -2.69
N PRO A 776 -16.29 9.47 -3.90
CA PRO A 776 -15.44 9.26 -5.08
C PRO A 776 -14.51 10.43 -5.41
N ALA A 777 -14.85 11.66 -4.99
CA ALA A 777 -14.00 12.83 -5.17
C ALA A 777 -12.81 12.87 -4.18
N ASP A 778 -12.97 12.30 -2.98
CA ASP A 778 -11.95 12.30 -1.92
C ASP A 778 -10.83 11.29 -2.24
N VAL A 779 -11.18 10.14 -2.83
CA VAL A 779 -10.25 9.02 -3.08
C VAL A 779 -9.04 9.44 -3.90
N PRO A 780 -9.18 10.08 -5.09
CA PRO A 780 -8.02 10.48 -5.89
C PRO A 780 -7.16 11.53 -5.18
N MET A 781 -7.79 12.45 -4.43
CA MET A 781 -7.07 13.50 -3.72
C MET A 781 -6.20 12.91 -2.61
N LEU A 782 -6.77 12.06 -1.76
CA LEU A 782 -6.04 11.36 -0.69
C LEU A 782 -4.93 10.48 -1.28
N ALA A 783 -5.23 9.76 -2.37
CA ALA A 783 -4.23 8.95 -3.07
C ALA A 783 -3.07 9.79 -3.64
N THR A 784 -3.32 10.99 -4.15
CA THR A 784 -2.22 11.86 -4.66
C THR A 784 -1.42 12.53 -3.54
N MET A 785 -2.05 12.80 -2.40
CA MET A 785 -1.46 13.59 -1.33
C MET A 785 -0.91 12.75 -0.17
N HIS A 786 -1.12 11.43 -0.16
CA HIS A 786 -0.74 10.56 0.96
C HIS A 786 0.70 10.74 1.45
N ASN A 787 1.66 10.91 0.53
CA ASN A 787 3.08 11.11 0.85
C ASN A 787 3.41 12.46 1.50
N GLN A 788 2.47 13.40 1.47
CA GLN A 788 2.61 14.74 2.06
C GLN A 788 1.88 14.85 3.41
N ILE A 789 0.92 13.96 3.66
CA ILE A 789 0.04 14.02 4.83
C ILE A 789 0.68 13.24 5.98
N SER A 790 0.78 13.88 7.14
CA SER A 790 1.27 13.28 8.37
C SER A 790 0.15 12.90 9.33
N ALA A 791 -1.02 13.53 9.23
CA ALA A 791 -2.17 13.26 10.08
C ALA A 791 -3.51 13.59 9.41
N ILE A 792 -4.54 12.82 9.77
CA ILE A 792 -5.94 13.07 9.42
C ILE A 792 -6.79 13.06 10.69
N SER A 793 -7.60 14.09 10.89
CA SER A 793 -8.53 14.22 12.01
C SER A 793 -9.97 14.07 11.53
N LEU A 794 -10.66 13.03 12.00
CA LEU A 794 -12.10 12.83 11.76
C LEU A 794 -12.90 13.53 12.85
N PHE A 795 -13.71 14.52 12.47
CA PHE A 795 -14.58 15.27 13.37
C PHE A 795 -15.97 14.65 13.39
N GLY A 796 -16.35 14.10 14.53
CA GLY A 796 -17.65 13.48 14.75
C GLY A 796 -17.57 11.98 15.07
N GLY A 797 -18.56 11.50 15.83
CA GLY A 797 -18.65 10.11 16.25
C GLY A 797 -19.02 9.16 15.11
N PRO A 798 -19.10 7.83 15.38
CA PRO A 798 -19.45 6.82 14.37
C PRO A 798 -20.80 7.05 13.66
N ALA A 799 -21.72 7.80 14.27
CA ALA A 799 -22.99 8.19 13.64
C ALA A 799 -22.83 9.28 12.57
N ALA A 800 -21.81 10.13 12.68
CA ALA A 800 -21.48 11.17 11.70
C ALA A 800 -20.59 10.61 10.59
N ILE A 801 -19.56 9.83 10.96
CA ILE A 801 -18.65 9.17 10.02
C ILE A 801 -18.47 7.73 10.49
N LYS A 802 -19.02 6.76 9.75
CA LYS A 802 -18.92 5.34 10.11
C LYS A 802 -17.47 4.87 10.11
N GLN A 803 -17.21 3.77 10.82
CA GLN A 803 -15.88 3.16 10.89
C GLN A 803 -15.35 2.81 9.49
N VAL A 804 -16.20 2.27 8.60
CA VAL A 804 -15.82 1.95 7.22
C VAL A 804 -15.15 3.11 6.46
N VAL A 805 -15.56 4.35 6.74
CA VAL A 805 -14.98 5.54 6.11
C VAL A 805 -13.60 5.85 6.70
N MET A 806 -13.43 5.69 8.01
CA MET A 806 -12.12 5.78 8.66
C MET A 806 -11.18 4.74 8.09
N ASP A 807 -11.63 3.48 7.98
CA ASP A 807 -10.83 2.40 7.40
C ASP A 807 -10.47 2.71 5.93
N GLN A 808 -11.40 3.26 5.14
CA GLN A 808 -11.17 3.68 3.75
C GLN A 808 -10.14 4.81 3.65
N ILE A 809 -10.19 5.79 4.54
CA ILE A 809 -9.21 6.89 4.62
C ILE A 809 -7.85 6.33 5.00
N THR A 810 -7.77 5.54 6.08
CA THR A 810 -6.54 4.89 6.55
C THR A 810 -5.88 4.10 5.43
N ARG A 811 -6.66 3.32 4.66
CA ARG A 811 -6.19 2.61 3.47
C ARG A 811 -5.70 3.56 2.38
N ALA A 812 -6.46 4.60 2.05
CA ALA A 812 -6.13 5.53 0.98
C ALA A 812 -4.83 6.30 1.22
N VAL A 813 -4.38 6.44 2.47
CA VAL A 813 -3.16 7.17 2.82
C VAL A 813 -2.04 6.32 3.40
N GLY A 814 -2.15 4.99 3.36
CA GLY A 814 -1.17 4.09 3.98
C GLY A 814 -0.96 4.37 5.48
N GLY A 815 -2.04 4.79 6.16
CA GLY A 815 -2.01 5.29 7.53
C GLY A 815 -2.17 4.22 8.60
N VAL A 816 -2.10 4.63 9.86
CA VAL A 816 -2.46 3.82 11.04
C VAL A 816 -3.52 4.52 11.86
N GLU A 817 -4.48 3.75 12.37
CA GLU A 817 -5.50 4.26 13.29
C GLU A 817 -4.87 4.55 14.67
N ARG A 818 -5.25 5.68 15.28
CA ARG A 818 -4.80 6.09 16.62
C ARG A 818 -5.93 6.45 17.56
#